data_AF-A0AAD3CP32-F1
#
_entry.id   AF-A0AAD3CP32-F1
#
_cell.length_a   1.000
_cell.length_b   1.000
_cell.length_c   1.000
_cell.angle_alpha   90.00
_cell.angle_beta   90.00
_cell.angle_gamma   90.00
#
_symmetry.space_group_name_H-M   'P 1'
#
loop_
_entity.id
_entity.type
_entity.pdbx_description
1 polymer ?
#
loop_
_entity_poly.entity_id
_entity_poly.type
_entity_poly.pdbx_seq_one_letter_code
_entity_poly.pdbx_strand_id
1 'polypeptide(L)'
;MKNHYMLLITLTLLAVNCCNANNIFVSIHEHEYEEVLSDRDNLRQKASFYEPKSVNEIVAQGLCKDNAHFRFMVERNGKRRRRNCSYLSTPKRSLVQKRRELCHGKVARKCKWSCGKCSNSAKNDSSFSFQLQWSGKVVRCKWITDTQKKKRKDRQTKYCSNSVIRNACKSSCGHFTLPTYSPTSLSTLSSAPSNFPSLSSYPSNNPSHSPSELSSTNPSFRPTSIPTLNPTTIPSNLPSMVPSLIPSSSPSLSLIPSSSPTLSFNPSSNPSISTVPSSLPSVSMQPTICENDSNYSFLIDAEGTMVSCDWLSSSPILGAYRRRLYCNSEVTSACKWSCGLCESSLFDDESFLFVDDDNIKRGCEWLTIGSDVYDTLSKQEQYCEKVMNATIVEEKCKLSCAKHNSVKRGLITNAQTNSIARSHFLDAVSWTYNFDIFLKEEEGASWFDLHGIEYVPMIAKPWILNGNKPKCVFRKGIYPKDNVDYPLCTTQQVIDDVARSKAERKNGAPVRFLIGFNELYKEPFTLQGWETAYFWSVYVQPAAVANNLTLVSPTLNANKSTVEWFATFLKQCYKRRNDENYPCDVDLIKKLNIHQYDCKESLWNSWYNGYDTSLLISSLLEHMEGYRDRADWKDYFMNRRKLWITETSCMWDIMNIKGKNRKFRLPYASSKEQCEQITGQKPDLYGKGSLAAMESLDSIERYAWWTLWNPTLLKPHYLTTKNGALTPVGRGFLNPGDKNVDCDFNGDMITADTAILHGQAELFFCKGTGTKMIRNIGKNSTVEFKIFMETDGNHAINVSYISAQKRPLTVQVNNNYESIQTFEMLETGKWCHEEGISTVLTLELDNFTMGENTITFGVNSTTDEAIIEWISIED
;
A
#
# COMPACT_ATOMS: atom_id res chain seq x y z
N MET A 1 17.09 -19.34 -58.81
CA MET A 1 17.97 -19.71 -59.95
C MET A 1 17.75 -18.67 -61.04
N LYS A 2 18.76 -18.01 -61.60
CA LYS A 2 20.23 -18.12 -61.50
C LYS A 2 20.87 -16.70 -61.49
N ASN A 3 22.20 -16.64 -61.49
CA ASN A 3 23.12 -15.52 -61.76
C ASN A 3 22.54 -14.32 -62.54
N HIS A 4 22.88 -13.08 -62.17
CA HIS A 4 23.85 -12.22 -62.89
C HIS A 4 23.96 -10.78 -62.33
N TYR A 5 25.19 -10.28 -62.25
CA TYR A 5 25.69 -8.91 -62.57
C TYR A 5 24.84 -7.62 -62.36
N MET A 6 25.44 -6.70 -61.58
CA MET A 6 25.67 -5.25 -61.89
C MET A 6 24.55 -4.18 -61.89
N LEU A 7 25.01 -2.94 -61.64
CA LEU A 7 24.47 -1.59 -61.92
C LEU A 7 23.20 -1.06 -61.19
N LEU A 8 23.46 -0.19 -60.19
CA LEU A 8 23.28 1.28 -60.20
C LEU A 8 22.11 1.99 -60.96
N ILE A 9 21.69 3.13 -60.37
CA ILE A 9 21.12 4.39 -60.96
C ILE A 9 19.59 4.63 -60.97
N THR A 10 19.17 5.42 -59.96
CA THR A 10 18.22 6.58 -59.92
C THR A 10 16.78 6.59 -60.49
N LEU A 11 15.85 6.92 -59.59
CA LEU A 11 14.85 8.02 -59.62
C LEU A 11 13.78 8.21 -60.73
N THR A 12 12.59 8.58 -60.22
CA THR A 12 11.57 9.54 -60.75
C THR A 12 10.61 9.19 -61.90
N LEU A 13 9.31 9.17 -61.51
CA LEU A 13 8.17 9.91 -62.10
C LEU A 13 7.58 9.54 -63.47
N LEU A 14 6.24 9.35 -63.43
CA LEU A 14 5.23 9.64 -64.48
C LEU A 14 5.26 8.77 -65.77
N ALA A 15 4.14 8.43 -66.42
CA ALA A 15 2.71 8.38 -66.04
C ALA A 15 1.91 7.64 -67.15
N VAL A 16 0.57 7.73 -67.09
CA VAL A 16 -0.34 7.86 -68.26
C VAL A 16 -0.71 6.59 -69.07
N ASN A 17 -2.03 6.30 -69.03
CA ASN A 17 -2.90 5.76 -70.12
C ASN A 17 -2.77 4.27 -70.56
N CYS A 18 -3.83 3.59 -71.04
CA CYS A 18 -5.29 3.89 -71.00
C CYS A 18 -6.14 2.63 -71.30
N CYS A 19 -7.48 2.80 -71.27
CA CYS A 19 -8.51 1.91 -71.85
C CYS A 19 -8.72 0.53 -71.17
N ASN A 20 -9.88 -0.13 -71.24
CA ASN A 20 -11.30 0.23 -71.41
C ASN A 20 -12.12 -1.06 -71.14
N ALA A 21 -13.42 -1.07 -70.83
CA ALA A 21 -14.34 -0.12 -70.21
C ALA A 21 -15.63 -0.90 -69.86
N ASN A 22 -16.35 -0.51 -68.80
CA ASN A 22 -17.83 -0.53 -68.72
C ASN A 22 -18.35 -0.07 -67.33
N ASN A 23 -18.53 1.26 -67.19
CA ASN A 23 -19.84 1.94 -67.10
C ASN A 23 -20.88 1.46 -66.03
N ILE A 24 -21.67 2.29 -65.35
CA ILE A 24 -21.86 3.77 -65.16
C ILE A 24 -22.96 3.91 -64.05
N PHE A 25 -23.29 4.95 -63.26
CA PHE A 25 -22.87 6.32 -62.85
C PHE A 25 -23.71 6.63 -61.56
N VAL A 26 -23.64 7.70 -60.74
CA VAL A 26 -22.79 8.88 -60.45
C VAL A 26 -23.16 9.28 -58.97
N SER A 27 -22.30 9.85 -58.10
CA SER A 27 -22.04 11.31 -57.84
C SER A 27 -23.31 12.18 -57.58
N ILE A 28 -23.32 13.33 -56.87
CA ILE A 28 -22.27 14.29 -56.45
C ILE A 28 -22.54 14.85 -55.01
N HIS A 29 -21.75 15.84 -54.57
CA HIS A 29 -21.94 16.73 -53.39
C HIS A 29 -23.11 17.74 -53.61
N GLU A 30 -23.42 18.80 -52.82
CA GLU A 30 -22.59 19.68 -51.96
C GLU A 30 -23.41 20.68 -51.08
N HIS A 31 -22.74 21.28 -50.08
CA HIS A 31 -23.03 22.52 -49.29
C HIS A 31 -24.39 22.83 -48.61
N GLU A 32 -24.44 24.00 -47.95
CA GLU A 32 -25.40 24.47 -46.93
C GLU A 32 -26.30 25.63 -47.41
N TYR A 33 -27.34 26.01 -46.64
CA TYR A 33 -27.67 27.39 -46.20
C TYR A 33 -28.95 27.42 -45.31
N GLU A 34 -29.19 28.50 -44.58
CA GLU A 34 -30.39 28.74 -43.73
C GLU A 34 -31.35 29.80 -44.32
N GLU A 35 -32.67 29.59 -44.18
CA GLU A 35 -33.72 30.61 -44.01
C GLU A 35 -35.04 29.94 -43.51
N VAL A 36 -36.14 30.67 -43.31
CA VAL A 36 -36.54 31.45 -42.12
C VAL A 36 -37.90 32.13 -42.40
N LEU A 37 -38.83 32.16 -41.42
CA LEU A 37 -40.16 32.83 -41.47
C LEU A 37 -41.14 32.29 -42.56
N SER A 38 -42.48 32.47 -42.50
CA SER A 38 -43.44 32.87 -41.44
C SER A 38 -44.89 32.54 -41.83
N ASP A 39 -45.81 32.50 -40.85
CA ASP A 39 -47.27 32.84 -40.97
C ASP A 39 -48.21 31.97 -41.88
N ARG A 40 -49.53 31.88 -41.68
CA ARG A 40 -50.39 32.08 -40.47
C ARG A 40 -51.79 31.44 -40.60
N ASP A 41 -52.55 31.50 -39.50
CA ASP A 41 -54.02 31.58 -39.38
C ASP A 41 -54.95 30.48 -39.94
N ASN A 42 -55.45 29.64 -39.02
CA ASN A 42 -56.86 29.61 -38.58
C ASN A 42 -56.89 28.86 -37.22
N LEU A 43 -57.39 29.37 -36.08
CA LEU A 43 -58.62 30.11 -35.74
C LEU A 43 -59.89 29.28 -36.03
N ARG A 44 -60.90 29.16 -35.14
CA ARG A 44 -61.14 29.72 -33.79
C ARG A 44 -62.24 28.92 -33.06
N GLN A 45 -62.64 29.35 -31.85
CA GLN A 45 -63.76 28.87 -30.99
C GLN A 45 -63.45 27.60 -30.16
N LYS A 46 -63.87 27.46 -28.88
CA LYS A 46 -64.69 28.33 -27.99
C LYS A 46 -64.25 28.21 -26.51
N ALA A 47 -64.70 29.13 -25.65
CA ALA A 47 -64.40 29.23 -24.20
C ALA A 47 -65.18 28.18 -23.35
N SER A 48 -65.02 28.03 -22.02
CA SER A 48 -64.67 29.02 -20.99
C SER A 48 -64.24 28.47 -19.60
N PHE A 49 -63.39 29.25 -18.91
CA PHE A 49 -63.28 29.51 -17.45
C PHE A 49 -62.73 28.46 -16.43
N TYR A 50 -62.07 29.03 -15.40
CA TYR A 50 -61.51 28.49 -14.14
C TYR A 50 -60.20 27.65 -14.16
N GLU A 51 -59.33 28.03 -13.21
CA GLU A 51 -57.98 27.53 -12.91
C GLU A 51 -57.98 26.54 -11.70
N PRO A 52 -56.83 26.00 -11.23
CA PRO A 52 -55.60 25.60 -11.93
C PRO A 52 -55.21 24.13 -11.65
N LYS A 53 -54.34 23.52 -12.48
CA LYS A 53 -53.52 22.35 -12.07
C LYS A 53 -52.10 22.41 -12.66
N SER A 54 -51.14 21.89 -11.91
CA SER A 54 -49.69 21.96 -12.19
C SER A 54 -49.25 21.12 -13.39
N VAL A 55 -48.25 21.63 -14.12
CA VAL A 55 -47.75 21.11 -15.43
C VAL A 55 -47.14 19.69 -15.39
N ASN A 56 -46.87 19.11 -14.21
CA ASN A 56 -45.99 17.94 -14.06
C ASN A 56 -46.57 16.55 -14.41
N GLU A 57 -47.86 16.37 -14.71
CA GLU A 57 -48.45 15.02 -14.87
C GLU A 57 -48.61 14.50 -16.31
N ILE A 58 -48.53 15.33 -17.35
CA ILE A 58 -49.00 14.95 -18.71
C ILE A 58 -47.92 14.32 -19.62
N VAL A 59 -46.63 14.55 -19.39
CA VAL A 59 -45.56 14.16 -20.34
C VAL A 59 -45.04 12.72 -20.16
N ALA A 60 -45.34 12.06 -19.03
CA ALA A 60 -44.71 10.79 -18.64
C ALA A 60 -45.06 9.56 -19.52
N GLN A 61 -46.24 9.53 -20.16
CA GLN A 61 -46.79 8.28 -20.73
C GLN A 61 -46.38 8.00 -22.20
N GLY A 62 -45.64 8.90 -22.86
CA GLY A 62 -45.31 8.77 -24.29
C GLY A 62 -44.02 7.98 -24.61
N LEU A 63 -43.02 8.02 -23.73
CA LEU A 63 -41.61 7.92 -24.14
C LEU A 63 -40.95 6.54 -24.11
N CYS A 64 -41.55 5.54 -23.45
CA CYS A 64 -41.06 4.16 -23.36
C CYS A 64 -42.03 3.17 -24.02
N LYS A 65 -41.92 3.01 -25.34
CA LYS A 65 -42.52 1.90 -26.11
C LYS A 65 -41.72 1.63 -27.37
N ASP A 66 -41.83 0.41 -27.91
CA ASP A 66 -41.35 0.11 -29.25
C ASP A 66 -42.23 0.81 -30.29
N ASN A 67 -41.63 1.31 -31.36
CA ASN A 67 -42.38 1.84 -32.49
C ASN A 67 -42.97 0.68 -33.31
N ALA A 68 -44.29 0.49 -33.19
CA ALA A 68 -45.02 -0.63 -33.80
C ALA A 68 -44.89 -0.73 -35.33
N HIS A 69 -44.58 0.38 -36.01
CA HIS A 69 -44.43 0.46 -37.47
C HIS A 69 -42.97 0.34 -37.93
N PHE A 70 -41.99 0.52 -37.03
CA PHE A 70 -40.58 0.43 -37.38
C PHE A 70 -40.19 -0.97 -37.84
N ARG A 71 -39.45 -1.04 -38.94
CA ARG A 71 -38.92 -2.27 -39.52
C ARG A 71 -37.45 -2.08 -39.86
N PHE A 72 -36.64 -3.10 -39.63
CA PHE A 72 -35.21 -3.12 -39.97
C PHE A 72 -34.88 -4.44 -40.70
N MET A 73 -33.76 -4.47 -41.42
CA MET A 73 -33.31 -5.67 -42.12
C MET A 73 -32.42 -6.51 -41.19
N VAL A 74 -32.54 -7.83 -41.30
CA VAL A 74 -31.61 -8.80 -40.70
C VAL A 74 -31.08 -9.69 -41.80
N GLU A 75 -29.76 -9.82 -41.85
CA GLU A 75 -29.00 -10.49 -42.90
C GLU A 75 -28.34 -11.73 -42.31
N ARG A 76 -28.56 -12.91 -42.91
CA ARG A 76 -28.06 -14.17 -42.37
C ARG A 76 -28.01 -15.26 -43.45
N ASN A 77 -26.89 -15.97 -43.54
CA ASN A 77 -26.64 -17.01 -44.55
C ASN A 77 -26.97 -16.50 -45.98
N GLY A 78 -26.47 -15.31 -46.33
CA GLY A 78 -26.69 -14.66 -47.63
C GLY A 78 -28.12 -14.17 -47.91
N LYS A 79 -29.09 -14.32 -46.98
CA LYS A 79 -30.50 -13.97 -47.22
C LYS A 79 -30.97 -12.86 -46.29
N ARG A 80 -31.32 -11.71 -46.86
CA ARG A 80 -31.93 -10.55 -46.18
C ARG A 80 -33.40 -10.83 -45.85
N ARG A 81 -33.86 -10.48 -44.63
CA ARG A 81 -35.28 -10.51 -44.25
C ARG A 81 -35.65 -9.29 -43.40
N ARG A 82 -36.79 -8.65 -43.70
CA ARG A 82 -37.35 -7.52 -42.97
C ARG A 82 -37.98 -7.99 -41.65
N ARG A 83 -37.71 -7.30 -40.55
CA ARG A 83 -38.14 -7.63 -39.18
C ARG A 83 -38.67 -6.40 -38.43
N ASN A 84 -39.45 -6.64 -37.38
CA ASN A 84 -40.00 -5.65 -36.44
C ASN A 84 -39.32 -5.75 -35.07
N CYS A 85 -39.59 -4.81 -34.16
CA CYS A 85 -38.94 -4.78 -32.84
C CYS A 85 -39.10 -6.07 -32.02
N SER A 86 -40.24 -6.76 -32.10
CA SER A 86 -40.44 -8.04 -31.39
C SER A 86 -39.53 -9.18 -31.87
N TYR A 87 -38.87 -9.05 -33.03
CA TYR A 87 -37.78 -9.96 -33.38
C TYR A 87 -36.66 -9.94 -32.31
N LEU A 88 -36.43 -8.80 -31.66
CA LEU A 88 -35.42 -8.59 -30.60
C LEU A 88 -35.89 -9.04 -29.19
N SER A 89 -37.11 -9.60 -29.08
CA SER A 89 -37.62 -10.28 -27.88
C SER A 89 -37.95 -11.77 -28.12
N THR A 90 -38.02 -12.27 -29.36
CA THR A 90 -38.26 -13.71 -29.62
C THR A 90 -37.14 -14.64 -29.13
N PRO A 91 -37.44 -15.72 -28.39
CA PRO A 91 -36.43 -16.54 -27.68
C PRO A 91 -35.79 -17.68 -28.50
N LYS A 92 -36.05 -17.84 -29.81
CA LYS A 92 -35.57 -18.99 -30.62
C LYS A 92 -34.03 -19.05 -30.88
N ARG A 93 -33.23 -18.18 -30.25
CA ARG A 93 -31.76 -18.21 -30.11
C ARG A 93 -31.36 -17.28 -28.94
N SER A 94 -30.10 -17.34 -28.50
CA SER A 94 -29.50 -16.49 -27.46
C SER A 94 -29.91 -15.01 -27.59
N LEU A 95 -30.80 -14.57 -26.69
CA LEU A 95 -31.39 -13.23 -26.73
C LEU A 95 -30.33 -12.12 -26.54
N VAL A 96 -29.32 -12.41 -25.71
CA VAL A 96 -28.19 -11.51 -25.41
C VAL A 96 -27.38 -11.20 -26.66
N GLN A 97 -27.02 -12.21 -27.45
CA GLN A 97 -26.24 -12.03 -28.68
C GLN A 97 -27.01 -11.21 -29.71
N LYS A 98 -28.26 -11.59 -30.01
CA LYS A 98 -29.14 -10.86 -30.93
C LYS A 98 -29.28 -9.38 -30.56
N ARG A 99 -29.35 -9.06 -29.26
CA ARG A 99 -29.38 -7.67 -28.77
C ARG A 99 -28.01 -6.99 -28.89
N ARG A 100 -26.90 -7.66 -28.54
CA ARG A 100 -25.53 -7.12 -28.68
C ARG A 100 -25.18 -6.76 -30.14
N GLU A 101 -25.68 -7.53 -31.09
CA GLU A 101 -25.49 -7.31 -32.53
C GLU A 101 -26.39 -6.20 -33.09
N LEU A 102 -27.69 -6.18 -32.73
CA LEU A 102 -28.69 -5.38 -33.45
C LEU A 102 -29.23 -4.16 -32.69
N CYS A 103 -29.04 -4.05 -31.38
CA CYS A 103 -29.59 -2.94 -30.57
C CYS A 103 -28.69 -1.71 -30.51
N HIS A 104 -28.33 -1.18 -31.69
CA HIS A 104 -27.56 0.05 -31.87
C HIS A 104 -28.31 1.07 -32.75
N GLY A 105 -27.84 2.32 -32.75
CA GLY A 105 -28.30 3.39 -33.65
C GLY A 105 -29.83 3.53 -33.77
N LYS A 106 -30.32 3.54 -35.03
CA LYS A 106 -31.75 3.71 -35.36
C LYS A 106 -32.63 2.59 -34.79
N VAL A 107 -32.10 1.37 -34.62
CA VAL A 107 -32.82 0.22 -34.03
C VAL A 107 -32.98 0.41 -32.52
N ALA A 108 -31.91 0.71 -31.79
CA ALA A 108 -31.98 1.01 -30.35
C ALA A 108 -32.98 2.13 -30.03
N ARG A 109 -32.98 3.19 -30.86
CA ARG A 109 -33.80 4.40 -30.68
C ARG A 109 -35.27 4.22 -31.05
N LYS A 110 -35.62 3.25 -31.90
CA LYS A 110 -37.02 2.93 -32.30
C LYS A 110 -37.57 1.65 -31.64
N CYS A 111 -36.72 0.76 -31.15
CA CYS A 111 -37.07 -0.46 -30.40
C CYS A 111 -36.63 -0.37 -28.93
N LYS A 112 -36.96 0.75 -28.25
CA LYS A 112 -36.48 1.04 -26.89
C LYS A 112 -36.79 -0.06 -25.88
N TRP A 113 -37.97 -0.68 -25.97
CA TRP A 113 -38.42 -1.72 -25.05
C TRP A 113 -37.75 -3.06 -25.40
N SER A 114 -37.83 -3.52 -26.65
CA SER A 114 -37.23 -4.80 -27.05
C SER A 114 -35.69 -4.80 -27.04
N CYS A 115 -35.05 -3.63 -26.95
CA CYS A 115 -33.62 -3.47 -26.69
C CYS A 115 -33.24 -3.21 -25.22
N GLY A 116 -34.20 -3.23 -24.28
CA GLY A 116 -33.92 -3.06 -22.85
C GLY A 116 -33.42 -1.66 -22.46
N LYS A 117 -33.74 -0.62 -23.23
CA LYS A 117 -33.34 0.78 -23.00
C LYS A 117 -34.39 1.58 -22.20
N CYS A 118 -35.29 0.89 -21.50
CA CYS A 118 -36.31 1.50 -20.66
C CYS A 118 -36.05 1.28 -19.17
N SER A 119 -35.81 2.38 -18.47
CA SER A 119 -35.85 2.48 -17.01
C SER A 119 -37.02 3.36 -16.63
N ASN A 120 -38.11 2.76 -16.09
CA ASN A 120 -39.06 3.36 -15.13
C ASN A 120 -40.25 2.40 -14.88
N SER A 121 -39.94 1.28 -14.23
CA SER A 121 -40.93 0.39 -13.63
C SER A 121 -40.30 -0.29 -12.41
N ALA A 122 -41.04 -0.38 -11.31
CA ALA A 122 -40.64 -1.06 -10.08
C ALA A 122 -41.07 -2.54 -10.04
N LYS A 123 -41.57 -3.08 -11.17
CA LYS A 123 -42.11 -4.43 -11.31
C LYS A 123 -41.13 -5.33 -12.06
N ASN A 124 -41.17 -6.63 -11.78
CA ASN A 124 -40.52 -7.64 -12.62
C ASN A 124 -41.06 -7.60 -14.06
N ASP A 125 -40.19 -7.82 -15.04
CA ASP A 125 -40.56 -8.24 -16.39
C ASP A 125 -41.14 -9.67 -16.33
N SER A 126 -42.44 -9.80 -16.58
CA SER A 126 -43.17 -11.07 -16.55
C SER A 126 -42.80 -12.03 -17.68
N SER A 127 -42.15 -11.52 -18.74
CA SER A 127 -41.65 -12.30 -19.88
C SER A 127 -40.20 -12.78 -19.70
N PHE A 128 -39.44 -12.17 -18.78
CA PHE A 128 -38.03 -12.49 -18.58
C PHE A 128 -37.83 -13.87 -17.94
N SER A 129 -36.83 -14.59 -18.45
CA SER A 129 -36.34 -15.84 -17.89
C SER A 129 -34.83 -15.99 -18.07
N PHE A 130 -34.20 -16.73 -17.15
CA PHE A 130 -32.76 -16.96 -17.10
C PHE A 130 -32.47 -18.41 -16.71
N GLN A 131 -31.26 -18.90 -17.01
CA GLN A 131 -30.84 -20.26 -16.67
C GLN A 131 -30.09 -20.30 -15.33
N LEU A 132 -30.31 -21.36 -14.56
CA LEU A 132 -29.56 -21.63 -13.34
C LEU A 132 -28.18 -22.20 -13.69
N GLN A 133 -27.11 -21.55 -13.20
CA GLN A 133 -25.71 -21.85 -13.53
C GLN A 133 -25.28 -23.33 -13.36
N TRP A 134 -25.93 -24.06 -12.46
CA TRP A 134 -25.52 -25.40 -12.01
C TRP A 134 -26.48 -26.52 -12.45
N SER A 135 -27.58 -26.19 -13.13
CA SER A 135 -28.58 -27.18 -13.55
C SER A 135 -29.24 -26.90 -14.90
N GLY A 136 -28.85 -25.82 -15.60
CA GLY A 136 -29.34 -25.44 -16.93
C GLY A 136 -30.82 -25.02 -16.99
N LYS A 137 -31.62 -25.31 -15.96
CA LYS A 137 -33.07 -25.10 -15.89
C LYS A 137 -33.39 -23.61 -16.05
N VAL A 138 -34.31 -23.33 -16.98
CA VAL A 138 -34.85 -21.98 -17.22
C VAL A 138 -35.88 -21.64 -16.15
N VAL A 139 -35.75 -20.46 -15.53
CA VAL A 139 -36.65 -19.94 -14.49
C VAL A 139 -37.04 -18.48 -14.77
N ARG A 140 -38.20 -18.04 -14.26
CA ARG A 140 -38.65 -16.63 -14.30
C ARG A 140 -38.40 -15.94 -12.97
N CYS A 141 -38.45 -14.61 -12.94
CA CYS A 141 -38.15 -13.78 -11.76
C CYS A 141 -38.82 -14.24 -10.45
N LYS A 142 -40.07 -14.73 -10.48
CA LYS A 142 -40.77 -15.26 -9.28
C LYS A 142 -39.93 -16.29 -8.53
N TRP A 143 -39.18 -17.15 -9.24
CA TRP A 143 -38.35 -18.21 -8.65
C TRP A 143 -37.33 -17.72 -7.62
N ILE A 144 -36.81 -16.49 -7.77
CA ILE A 144 -35.89 -15.87 -6.80
C ILE A 144 -36.58 -15.72 -5.43
N THR A 145 -37.88 -15.44 -5.44
CA THR A 145 -38.75 -15.23 -4.28
C THR A 145 -39.58 -16.46 -3.86
N ASP A 146 -39.64 -17.51 -4.67
CA ASP A 146 -40.58 -18.65 -4.56
C ASP A 146 -40.13 -19.75 -3.55
N THR A 147 -39.46 -19.36 -2.45
CA THR A 147 -39.00 -20.30 -1.39
C THR A 147 -38.89 -19.63 -0.03
N GLN A 148 -38.78 -20.44 1.03
CA GLN A 148 -38.53 -20.02 2.42
C GLN A 148 -37.43 -18.96 2.56
N LYS A 149 -37.60 -18.09 3.57
CA LYS A 149 -36.86 -16.83 3.79
C LYS A 149 -35.32 -16.92 3.64
N LYS A 150 -34.70 -18.00 4.13
CA LYS A 150 -33.24 -18.27 3.98
C LYS A 150 -32.85 -18.45 2.50
N LYS A 151 -33.44 -19.45 1.84
CA LYS A 151 -33.21 -19.77 0.41
C LYS A 151 -33.55 -18.61 -0.54
N ARG A 152 -34.50 -17.73 -0.18
CA ARG A 152 -34.76 -16.47 -0.89
C ARG A 152 -33.55 -15.51 -0.84
N LYS A 153 -32.98 -15.25 0.35
CA LYS A 153 -31.82 -14.35 0.51
C LYS A 153 -30.63 -14.87 -0.31
N ASP A 154 -30.35 -16.17 -0.23
CA ASP A 154 -29.27 -16.83 -0.97
C ASP A 154 -29.43 -16.67 -2.49
N ARG A 155 -30.67 -16.83 -3.01
CA ARG A 155 -31.01 -16.63 -4.43
C ARG A 155 -30.89 -15.17 -4.86
N GLN A 156 -31.31 -14.23 -4.02
CA GLN A 156 -31.15 -12.80 -4.28
C GLN A 156 -29.66 -12.45 -4.37
N THR A 157 -28.84 -12.81 -3.38
CA THR A 157 -27.39 -12.58 -3.42
C THR A 157 -26.72 -13.20 -4.65
N LYS A 158 -27.05 -14.46 -5.00
CA LYS A 158 -26.39 -15.17 -6.10
C LYS A 158 -26.80 -14.70 -7.51
N TYR A 159 -28.04 -14.23 -7.71
CA TYR A 159 -28.55 -13.91 -9.05
C TYR A 159 -28.89 -12.43 -9.29
N CYS A 160 -29.19 -11.63 -8.25
CA CYS A 160 -29.49 -10.20 -8.39
C CYS A 160 -28.23 -9.31 -8.39
N SER A 161 -27.04 -9.88 -8.22
CA SER A 161 -25.77 -9.23 -8.54
C SER A 161 -25.60 -9.03 -10.06
N ASN A 162 -26.11 -9.96 -10.88
CA ASN A 162 -26.08 -9.86 -12.34
C ASN A 162 -27.01 -8.72 -12.81
N SER A 163 -26.46 -7.71 -13.48
CA SER A 163 -27.20 -6.51 -13.90
C SER A 163 -28.38 -6.79 -14.85
N VAL A 164 -28.29 -7.81 -15.71
CA VAL A 164 -29.40 -8.19 -16.61
C VAL A 164 -30.56 -8.79 -15.82
N ILE A 165 -30.25 -9.71 -14.89
CA ILE A 165 -31.27 -10.32 -14.03
C ILE A 165 -31.85 -9.27 -13.06
N ARG A 166 -31.01 -8.42 -12.45
CA ARG A 166 -31.43 -7.33 -11.55
C ARG A 166 -32.39 -6.35 -12.24
N ASN A 167 -32.06 -5.92 -13.45
CA ASN A 167 -32.86 -4.93 -14.18
C ASN A 167 -34.17 -5.51 -14.72
N ALA A 168 -34.26 -6.83 -14.93
CA ALA A 168 -35.50 -7.50 -15.31
C ALA A 168 -36.33 -7.98 -14.10
N CYS A 169 -35.70 -8.39 -13.00
CA CYS A 169 -36.33 -8.99 -11.82
C CYS A 169 -36.39 -8.04 -10.61
N LYS A 170 -36.61 -6.74 -10.85
CA LYS A 170 -36.50 -5.66 -9.86
C LYS A 170 -37.26 -5.92 -8.55
N SER A 171 -38.54 -6.28 -8.60
CA SER A 171 -39.33 -6.51 -7.37
C SER A 171 -39.00 -7.82 -6.67
N SER A 172 -38.50 -8.84 -7.39
CA SER A 172 -37.97 -10.06 -6.77
C SER A 172 -36.56 -9.89 -6.21
N CYS A 173 -35.77 -8.94 -6.73
CA CYS A 173 -34.45 -8.61 -6.20
C CYS A 173 -34.52 -7.67 -4.99
N GLY A 174 -35.48 -6.73 -4.97
CA GLY A 174 -35.58 -5.68 -3.96
C GLY A 174 -34.68 -4.49 -4.32
N HIS A 175 -35.15 -3.28 -4.03
CA HIS A 175 -34.42 -2.06 -4.33
C HIS A 175 -33.59 -1.64 -3.12
N PHE A 176 -32.28 -1.49 -3.29
CA PHE A 176 -31.52 -0.54 -2.48
C PHE A 176 -31.87 0.87 -2.99
N THR A 177 -32.19 1.78 -2.08
CA THR A 177 -32.34 3.21 -2.37
C THR A 177 -31.21 3.96 -1.70
N LEU A 178 -30.47 4.76 -2.48
CA LEU A 178 -29.52 5.72 -1.93
C LEU A 178 -30.29 6.85 -1.22
N PRO A 179 -29.79 7.38 -0.09
CA PRO A 179 -30.42 8.52 0.56
C PRO A 179 -30.26 9.77 -0.32
N THR A 180 -31.38 10.44 -0.61
CA THR A 180 -31.40 11.77 -1.23
C THR A 180 -31.61 12.81 -0.16
N TYR A 181 -30.66 13.73 -0.01
CA TYR A 181 -30.84 14.91 0.83
C TYR A 181 -31.80 15.89 0.16
N SER A 182 -32.81 16.35 0.90
CA SER A 182 -33.62 17.52 0.59
C SER A 182 -33.50 18.51 1.77
N PRO A 183 -33.40 19.83 1.52
CA PRO A 183 -33.24 20.81 2.58
C PRO A 183 -34.50 20.92 3.46
N THR A 184 -34.31 21.26 4.73
CA THR A 184 -35.39 21.34 5.73
C THR A 184 -35.92 22.76 5.88
N SER A 185 -37.24 22.95 5.80
CA SER A 185 -37.92 24.18 6.21
C SER A 185 -39.21 23.87 6.98
N LEU A 186 -39.14 24.12 8.30
CA LEU A 186 -40.20 24.38 9.30
C LEU A 186 -41.69 24.21 8.92
N SER A 187 -42.41 23.40 9.74
CA SER A 187 -43.80 23.58 10.26
C SER A 187 -44.96 23.94 9.29
N THR A 188 -46.18 23.37 9.35
CA THR A 188 -47.05 23.18 10.54
C THR A 188 -48.16 22.11 10.38
N LEU A 189 -48.57 21.53 11.51
CA LEU A 189 -49.92 21.04 11.92
C LEU A 189 -51.05 20.67 10.92
N SER A 190 -51.53 19.43 11.11
CA SER A 190 -52.95 19.04 11.34
C SER A 190 -54.02 19.10 10.24
N SER A 191 -54.57 17.92 9.90
CA SER A 191 -56.02 17.66 9.86
C SER A 191 -56.31 16.17 10.13
N ALA A 192 -57.31 15.85 10.96
CA ALA A 192 -57.86 14.49 11.16
C ALA A 192 -59.24 14.39 10.43
N PRO A 193 -60.21 13.44 10.65
CA PRO A 193 -60.45 12.52 11.79
C PRO A 193 -60.67 11.02 11.38
N SER A 194 -60.27 10.03 12.20
CA SER A 194 -61.03 9.30 13.24
C SER A 194 -61.74 8.00 12.84
N ASN A 195 -61.52 6.93 13.62
CA ASN A 195 -62.59 6.09 14.17
C ASN A 195 -62.10 5.40 15.47
N PHE A 196 -62.95 5.39 16.50
CA PHE A 196 -62.76 4.81 17.85
C PHE A 196 -63.27 3.34 17.90
N PRO A 197 -63.45 2.62 19.05
CA PRO A 197 -63.19 2.90 20.49
C PRO A 197 -62.30 1.82 21.20
N SER A 198 -62.02 1.78 22.52
CA SER A 198 -62.27 2.64 23.73
C SER A 198 -61.39 2.19 24.94
N LEU A 199 -61.56 2.87 26.10
CA LEU A 199 -61.09 2.58 27.49
C LEU A 199 -59.61 2.95 27.79
N SER A 200 -59.25 4.08 28.42
CA SER A 200 -59.56 4.66 29.77
C SER A 200 -58.54 4.23 30.86
N SER A 201 -58.03 5.09 31.77
CA SER A 201 -58.61 6.33 32.34
C SER A 201 -57.58 7.36 32.89
N TYR A 202 -57.75 8.65 32.51
CA TYR A 202 -57.60 9.95 33.22
C TYR A 202 -56.39 10.32 34.18
N PRO A 203 -56.08 11.63 34.40
CA PRO A 203 -54.73 12.18 34.68
C PRO A 203 -54.70 12.96 36.03
N SER A 204 -54.01 14.09 36.34
CA SER A 204 -53.20 15.14 35.66
C SER A 204 -52.37 15.95 36.66
N ASN A 205 -51.57 16.96 36.23
CA ASN A 205 -51.66 18.38 36.68
C ASN A 205 -50.52 19.32 36.20
N ASN A 206 -50.81 20.12 35.16
CA ASN A 206 -50.54 21.58 34.94
C ASN A 206 -49.14 22.27 35.10
N PRO A 207 -48.93 23.47 34.48
CA PRO A 207 -47.62 23.83 33.91
C PRO A 207 -47.20 25.33 34.02
N SER A 208 -46.31 25.77 33.10
CA SER A 208 -46.12 27.11 32.49
C SER A 208 -44.99 28.03 32.99
N HIS A 209 -44.24 28.64 32.04
CA HIS A 209 -44.14 30.10 31.78
C HIS A 209 -43.19 30.41 30.59
N SER A 210 -43.36 31.59 29.96
CA SER A 210 -42.66 32.17 28.77
C SER A 210 -42.52 33.71 28.99
N PRO A 211 -41.92 34.60 28.13
CA PRO A 211 -41.69 34.54 26.67
C PRO A 211 -40.34 35.17 26.17
N SER A 212 -40.33 35.79 24.97
CA SER A 212 -39.16 36.15 24.13
C SER A 212 -39.22 37.58 23.57
N GLU A 213 -38.12 38.13 23.04
CA GLU A 213 -38.02 39.28 22.08
C GLU A 213 -36.57 39.38 21.49
N LEU A 214 -36.21 40.30 20.57
CA LEU A 214 -36.47 40.25 19.12
C LEU A 214 -35.42 41.07 18.30
N SER A 215 -35.58 41.08 16.96
CA SER A 215 -34.99 41.99 15.92
C SER A 215 -33.85 41.45 15.02
N SER A 216 -33.66 42.11 13.86
CA SER A 216 -32.85 41.64 12.72
C SER A 216 -32.39 42.79 11.81
N THR A 217 -31.34 42.56 11.00
CA THR A 217 -31.10 43.28 9.72
C THR A 217 -30.00 42.58 8.90
N ASN A 218 -29.85 42.95 7.63
CA ASN A 218 -28.93 42.33 6.66
C ASN A 218 -28.51 43.39 5.62
N PRO A 219 -27.24 43.41 5.18
CA PRO A 219 -27.01 43.62 3.74
C PRO A 219 -25.91 42.70 3.17
N SER A 220 -25.99 42.51 1.85
CA SER A 220 -25.06 41.69 1.06
C SER A 220 -24.08 42.54 0.25
N PHE A 221 -22.89 42.01 -0.08
CA PHE A 221 -22.07 42.49 -1.19
C PHE A 221 -21.26 41.38 -1.86
N ARG A 222 -21.13 41.49 -3.20
CA ARG A 222 -20.08 40.86 -4.02
C ARG A 222 -19.06 41.92 -4.43
N PRO A 223 -17.81 41.52 -4.70
CA PRO A 223 -17.11 42.03 -5.88
C PRO A 223 -16.85 40.91 -6.92
N THR A 224 -16.33 41.29 -8.09
CA THR A 224 -15.93 40.39 -9.18
C THR A 224 -14.65 40.88 -9.86
N SER A 225 -14.15 40.07 -10.81
CA SER A 225 -13.24 40.46 -11.90
C SER A 225 -11.73 40.35 -11.67
N ILE A 226 -11.02 40.11 -12.78
CA ILE A 226 -9.59 39.80 -12.93
C ILE A 226 -8.83 41.04 -13.43
N PRO A 227 -7.57 41.26 -13.03
CA PRO A 227 -6.55 41.95 -13.84
C PRO A 227 -5.44 41.00 -14.31
N THR A 228 -4.67 41.40 -15.33
CA THR A 228 -3.70 40.55 -16.06
C THR A 228 -2.30 41.16 -16.16
N LEU A 229 -1.32 40.30 -16.53
CA LEU A 229 0.02 40.60 -17.06
C LEU A 229 1.14 41.09 -16.11
N ASN A 230 2.38 40.80 -16.54
CA ASN A 230 3.65 41.05 -15.84
C ASN A 230 4.17 42.49 -16.07
N PRO A 231 5.05 42.95 -15.16
CA PRO A 231 6.26 43.68 -15.55
C PRO A 231 7.56 42.99 -15.04
N THR A 232 8.72 43.50 -15.46
CA THR A 232 10.07 42.92 -15.21
C THR A 232 11.03 43.91 -14.53
N THR A 233 12.25 43.42 -14.20
CA THR A 233 13.53 44.15 -14.06
C THR A 233 13.76 45.13 -12.88
N ILE A 234 14.64 44.70 -11.97
CA ILE A 234 15.82 45.38 -11.37
C ILE A 234 15.74 46.89 -11.03
N PRO A 235 16.00 47.23 -9.75
CA PRO A 235 16.83 48.36 -9.34
C PRO A 235 18.22 47.92 -8.83
N SER A 236 19.20 48.84 -8.76
CA SER A 236 20.64 48.52 -8.51
C SER A 236 21.34 49.47 -7.52
N ASN A 237 22.56 49.07 -7.14
CA ASN A 237 23.66 49.85 -6.53
C ASN A 237 23.78 49.97 -4.99
N LEU A 238 25.06 50.01 -4.56
CA LEU A 238 25.55 50.25 -3.20
C LEU A 238 25.62 51.75 -2.86
N PRO A 239 25.81 52.10 -1.57
CA PRO A 239 26.96 52.95 -1.20
C PRO A 239 28.01 52.25 -0.31
N SER A 240 29.13 52.95 -0.03
CA SER A 240 30.45 52.36 0.28
C SER A 240 30.94 52.45 1.74
N MET A 241 32.04 51.72 1.99
CA MET A 241 32.89 51.70 3.20
C MET A 241 33.42 53.08 3.66
N VAL A 242 33.74 53.21 4.97
CA VAL A 242 35.10 53.44 5.55
C VAL A 242 34.98 53.92 7.03
N PRO A 243 35.83 53.47 7.99
CA PRO A 243 35.67 53.75 9.43
C PRO A 243 36.66 54.78 10.02
N SER A 244 36.46 55.12 11.30
CA SER A 244 37.43 55.76 12.21
C SER A 244 37.03 55.47 13.67
N LEU A 245 37.86 55.48 14.72
CA LEU A 245 39.33 55.34 14.93
C LEU A 245 39.51 54.93 16.43
N ILE A 246 40.72 54.59 16.87
CA ILE A 246 41.08 54.04 18.21
C ILE A 246 42.02 55.02 18.99
N PRO A 247 42.49 54.80 20.26
CA PRO A 247 42.10 53.87 21.35
C PRO A 247 42.11 54.52 22.79
N SER A 248 42.13 53.66 23.84
CA SER A 248 42.66 53.85 25.22
C SER A 248 41.67 54.28 26.33
N SER A 249 41.87 53.97 27.64
CA SER A 249 43.06 53.40 28.32
C SER A 249 42.77 52.54 29.58
N SER A 250 43.49 51.40 29.69
CA SER A 250 44.08 50.70 30.88
C SER A 250 43.29 50.30 32.18
N PRO A 251 43.74 49.24 32.93
CA PRO A 251 43.00 48.65 34.06
C PRO A 251 43.77 48.54 35.43
N SER A 252 43.07 48.10 36.49
CA SER A 252 43.61 47.66 37.81
C SER A 252 42.48 47.06 38.69
N LEU A 253 42.63 46.18 39.69
CA LEU A 253 43.54 45.06 40.08
C LEU A 253 43.03 44.49 41.46
N SER A 254 43.69 43.48 42.06
CA SER A 254 43.40 42.86 43.40
C SER A 254 42.24 41.83 43.45
N LEU A 255 42.39 40.52 43.77
CA LEU A 255 42.97 39.80 44.96
C LEU A 255 42.06 39.91 46.22
N ILE A 256 41.77 38.89 47.07
CA ILE A 256 42.40 37.58 47.45
C ILE A 256 41.28 36.54 47.84
N PRO A 257 41.47 35.20 47.74
CA PRO A 257 40.49 34.16 48.20
C PRO A 257 40.84 33.39 49.51
N SER A 258 39.82 32.83 50.17
CA SER A 258 39.87 31.86 51.30
C SER A 258 38.46 31.28 51.58
N SER A 259 38.20 30.06 52.10
CA SER A 259 38.99 28.85 52.40
C SER A 259 38.01 27.65 52.60
N SER A 260 38.51 26.41 52.71
CA SER A 260 37.73 25.15 52.54
C SER A 260 37.05 24.60 53.84
N PRO A 261 36.65 23.31 53.98
CA PRO A 261 35.25 22.89 53.84
C PRO A 261 34.67 22.01 54.99
N THR A 262 33.37 21.70 54.98
CA THR A 262 32.76 20.64 55.82
C THR A 262 31.62 19.87 55.12
N LEU A 263 31.52 18.56 55.40
CA LEU A 263 30.55 17.61 54.87
C LEU A 263 29.34 17.42 55.82
N SER A 264 28.14 17.15 55.27
CA SER A 264 27.07 16.42 55.97
C SER A 264 26.06 15.80 54.99
N PHE A 265 25.41 14.70 55.38
CA PHE A 265 24.54 13.87 54.55
C PHE A 265 23.03 14.23 54.68
N ASN A 266 22.27 14.04 53.59
CA ASN A 266 20.90 13.47 53.43
C ASN A 266 19.87 13.41 54.61
N PRO A 267 18.54 13.31 54.34
CA PRO A 267 17.74 13.89 53.23
C PRO A 267 16.29 14.32 53.63
N SER A 268 15.49 14.75 52.63
CA SER A 268 14.05 14.42 52.42
C SER A 268 12.89 15.39 52.83
N SER A 269 11.83 15.30 52.00
CA SER A 269 10.39 15.57 52.26
C SER A 269 9.77 16.99 52.22
N ASN A 270 9.40 17.37 50.98
CA ASN A 270 8.11 17.98 50.59
C ASN A 270 7.80 19.49 50.85
N PRO A 271 6.83 20.08 50.09
CA PRO A 271 6.92 21.49 49.66
C PRO A 271 5.84 22.43 50.24
N SER A 272 5.90 23.71 49.83
CA SER A 272 4.81 24.70 49.92
C SER A 272 4.84 25.63 48.70
N ILE A 273 3.70 26.24 48.35
CA ILE A 273 3.37 26.68 46.97
C ILE A 273 3.07 28.19 46.86
N SER A 274 3.34 28.77 45.68
CA SER A 274 2.96 30.13 45.21
C SER A 274 3.86 31.28 45.71
N THR A 275 4.25 32.28 44.91
CA THR A 275 3.52 32.99 43.82
C THR A 275 4.44 33.46 42.67
N VAL A 276 3.85 33.91 41.56
CA VAL A 276 4.46 34.31 40.26
C VAL A 276 3.71 35.61 39.83
N PRO A 277 4.25 36.61 39.07
CA PRO A 277 5.16 36.41 37.94
C PRO A 277 6.19 37.52 37.51
N SER A 278 6.99 37.14 36.50
CA SER A 278 7.45 37.97 35.36
C SER A 278 8.65 38.93 35.51
N SER A 279 9.83 38.48 35.07
CA SER A 279 10.53 39.06 33.89
C SER A 279 11.63 38.12 33.34
N LEU A 280 11.93 38.27 32.05
CA LEU A 280 12.93 37.53 31.23
C LEU A 280 14.21 38.37 31.03
N PRO A 281 15.32 37.86 30.46
CA PRO A 281 15.65 36.46 30.08
C PRO A 281 17.06 35.97 30.52
N SER A 282 17.26 34.65 30.56
CA SER A 282 18.24 33.95 29.70
C SER A 282 18.25 32.44 30.01
N VAL A 283 18.07 31.61 28.99
CA VAL A 283 18.23 30.14 29.09
C VAL A 283 19.55 29.75 28.43
N SER A 284 20.39 29.02 29.18
CA SER A 284 21.56 28.32 28.64
C SER A 284 21.58 26.90 29.21
N MET A 285 20.78 26.03 28.61
CA MET A 285 20.87 24.59 28.80
C MET A 285 21.62 24.00 27.61
N GLN A 286 22.94 23.80 27.75
CA GLN A 286 23.65 22.84 26.92
C GLN A 286 23.34 21.43 27.42
N PRO A 287 23.03 20.46 26.55
CA PRO A 287 22.99 19.05 26.93
C PRO A 287 24.38 18.56 27.35
N THR A 288 24.45 17.76 28.42
CA THR A 288 25.72 17.16 28.87
C THR A 288 26.14 15.98 28.01
N ILE A 289 27.19 16.20 27.21
CA ILE A 289 28.28 15.29 26.83
C ILE A 289 27.92 13.80 26.69
N CYS A 290 28.04 13.28 25.46
CA CYS A 290 28.43 11.90 25.24
C CYS A 290 29.84 11.83 24.67
N GLU A 291 30.72 11.11 25.36
CA GLU A 291 32.11 10.83 24.99
C GLU A 291 32.40 9.35 25.35
N ASN A 292 33.53 8.82 24.83
CA ASN A 292 34.16 7.62 25.39
C ASN A 292 34.85 7.98 26.72
N ASP A 293 34.83 7.10 27.72
CA ASP A 293 35.78 7.21 28.83
C ASP A 293 37.20 6.86 28.32
N SER A 294 38.01 7.90 28.13
CA SER A 294 39.41 7.79 27.70
C SER A 294 40.32 6.95 28.61
N ASN A 295 39.89 6.65 29.84
CA ASN A 295 40.62 5.80 30.79
C ASN A 295 40.12 4.34 30.78
N TYR A 296 38.97 4.06 30.16
CA TYR A 296 38.42 2.72 30.12
C TYR A 296 39.13 1.85 29.08
N SER A 297 39.51 0.66 29.51
CA SER A 297 40.08 -0.38 28.66
C SER A 297 39.64 -1.76 29.13
N PHE A 298 39.51 -2.68 28.19
CA PHE A 298 38.91 -4.01 28.39
C PHE A 298 39.70 -5.10 27.65
N LEU A 299 39.49 -6.36 28.05
CA LEU A 299 40.14 -7.53 27.47
C LEU A 299 39.44 -8.00 26.19
N ILE A 300 40.21 -8.43 25.18
CA ILE A 300 39.67 -8.98 23.92
C ILE A 300 39.96 -10.47 23.68
N ASP A 301 40.84 -11.07 24.48
CA ASP A 301 41.31 -12.46 24.38
C ASP A 301 41.66 -13.06 25.76
N ALA A 302 42.01 -14.35 25.80
CA ALA A 302 42.37 -15.06 27.03
C ALA A 302 43.85 -14.87 27.41
N GLU A 303 44.66 -14.41 26.44
CA GLU A 303 46.08 -14.14 26.53
C GLU A 303 46.40 -12.83 27.29
N GLY A 304 45.43 -11.93 27.42
CA GLY A 304 45.49 -10.75 28.29
C GLY A 304 45.57 -9.41 27.55
N THR A 305 45.21 -9.35 26.26
CA THR A 305 45.30 -8.12 25.46
C THR A 305 44.24 -7.10 25.90
N MET A 306 44.70 -5.99 26.47
CA MET A 306 43.88 -4.82 26.82
C MET A 306 43.78 -3.84 25.66
N VAL A 307 42.58 -3.32 25.39
CA VAL A 307 42.33 -2.27 24.37
C VAL A 307 41.45 -1.14 24.92
N SER A 308 41.60 0.08 24.40
CA SER A 308 40.77 1.22 24.76
C SER A 308 39.50 1.33 23.90
N CYS A 309 38.56 2.19 24.29
CA CYS A 309 37.34 2.45 23.52
C CYS A 309 37.59 2.81 22.05
N ASP A 310 38.68 3.48 21.71
CA ASP A 310 38.96 3.90 20.32
C ASP A 310 39.35 2.71 19.43
N TRP A 311 39.80 1.59 19.99
CA TRP A 311 40.10 0.38 19.23
C TRP A 311 38.84 -0.18 18.53
N LEU A 312 37.67 -0.06 19.15
CA LEU A 312 36.37 -0.47 18.57
C LEU A 312 36.00 0.30 17.29
N SER A 313 36.48 1.55 17.14
CA SER A 313 36.15 2.45 16.02
C SER A 313 37.32 2.69 15.06
N SER A 314 38.56 2.40 15.47
CA SER A 314 39.83 2.59 14.72
C SER A 314 39.97 1.90 13.34
N SER A 315 38.95 1.21 12.84
CA SER A 315 38.97 0.56 11.52
C SER A 315 37.60 0.67 10.84
N PRO A 316 37.52 1.24 9.62
CA PRO A 316 36.27 1.26 8.85
C PRO A 316 35.74 -0.14 8.53
N ILE A 317 36.64 -1.10 8.30
CA ILE A 317 36.29 -2.48 7.90
C ILE A 317 35.98 -3.35 9.12
N LEU A 318 36.80 -3.27 10.17
CA LEU A 318 36.65 -4.14 11.35
C LEU A 318 35.81 -3.52 12.47
N GLY A 319 35.50 -2.23 12.44
CA GLY A 319 34.82 -1.53 13.53
C GLY A 319 33.41 -2.06 13.81
N ALA A 320 32.64 -2.39 12.77
CA ALA A 320 31.32 -3.00 12.94
C ALA A 320 31.39 -4.40 13.59
N TYR A 321 32.38 -5.21 13.19
CA TYR A 321 32.65 -6.53 13.75
C TYR A 321 33.12 -6.44 15.21
N ARG A 322 34.04 -5.52 15.52
CA ARG A 322 34.50 -5.24 16.89
C ARG A 322 33.38 -4.75 17.80
N ARG A 323 32.53 -3.83 17.33
CA ARG A 323 31.32 -3.41 18.06
C ARG A 323 30.43 -4.61 18.37
N ARG A 324 30.12 -5.46 17.39
CA ARG A 324 29.26 -6.64 17.58
C ARG A 324 29.80 -7.61 18.63
N LEU A 325 31.11 -7.85 18.67
CA LEU A 325 31.73 -8.80 19.61
C LEU A 325 31.92 -8.23 21.02
N TYR A 326 32.27 -6.95 21.14
CA TYR A 326 32.81 -6.41 22.39
C TYR A 326 31.96 -5.30 23.04
N CYS A 327 30.99 -4.69 22.34
CA CYS A 327 30.05 -3.73 22.96
C CYS A 327 28.95 -4.43 23.77
N ASN A 328 29.34 -5.13 24.83
CA ASN A 328 28.42 -5.61 25.88
C ASN A 328 27.91 -4.43 26.73
N SER A 329 27.05 -4.67 27.73
CA SER A 329 26.46 -3.59 28.56
C SER A 329 27.49 -2.74 29.33
N GLU A 330 28.61 -3.33 29.75
CA GLU A 330 29.67 -2.63 30.49
C GLU A 330 30.51 -1.77 29.54
N VAL A 331 31.07 -2.38 28.49
CA VAL A 331 31.89 -1.71 27.47
C VAL A 331 31.07 -0.61 26.78
N THR A 332 29.79 -0.83 26.51
CA THR A 332 28.88 0.19 25.94
C THR A 332 28.63 1.36 26.89
N SER A 333 28.63 1.11 28.21
CA SER A 333 28.41 2.17 29.22
C SER A 333 29.62 3.11 29.33
N ALA A 334 30.83 2.64 29.04
CA ALA A 334 32.06 3.44 29.01
C ALA A 334 32.38 3.99 27.61
N CYS A 335 32.29 3.15 26.58
CA CYS A 335 32.65 3.45 25.19
C CYS A 335 31.46 3.92 24.34
N LYS A 336 30.62 4.79 24.90
CA LYS A 336 29.31 5.18 24.35
C LYS A 336 29.38 5.67 22.89
N TRP A 337 30.41 6.46 22.57
CA TRP A 337 30.66 6.96 21.22
C TRP A 337 31.12 5.84 20.29
N SER A 338 32.14 5.08 20.68
CA SER A 338 32.69 3.97 19.90
C SER A 338 31.75 2.78 19.71
N CYS A 339 30.75 2.61 20.59
CA CYS A 339 29.67 1.63 20.45
C CYS A 339 28.42 2.19 19.73
N GLY A 340 28.39 3.49 19.37
CA GLY A 340 27.37 4.08 18.50
C GLY A 340 26.07 4.52 19.18
N LEU A 341 26.09 4.84 20.48
CA LEU A 341 24.88 5.25 21.23
C LEU A 341 24.55 6.75 21.17
N CYS A 342 25.27 7.56 20.38
CA CYS A 342 25.27 9.02 20.56
C CYS A 342 25.02 9.81 19.28
N GLU A 343 23.99 10.66 19.33
CA GLU A 343 23.22 11.10 18.18
C GLU A 343 23.66 12.47 17.60
N SER A 344 24.70 13.11 18.15
CA SER A 344 25.06 14.50 17.83
C SER A 344 25.85 14.71 16.53
N SER A 345 26.23 13.65 15.80
CA SER A 345 27.00 13.72 14.56
C SER A 345 26.33 13.04 13.36
N LEU A 346 25.00 12.97 13.36
CA LEU A 346 24.18 12.47 12.25
C LEU A 346 23.36 13.58 11.57
N PHE A 347 23.40 14.80 12.10
CA PHE A 347 22.66 15.96 11.59
C PHE A 347 23.54 16.88 10.73
N ASP A 348 22.88 17.64 9.86
CA ASP A 348 23.51 18.75 9.16
C ASP A 348 23.69 19.97 10.09
N ASP A 349 24.83 20.63 9.98
CA ASP A 349 25.08 21.95 10.57
C ASP A 349 24.34 23.01 9.75
N GLU A 350 23.14 23.39 10.17
CA GLU A 350 22.31 24.42 9.50
C GLU A 350 23.02 25.78 9.36
N SER A 351 24.12 26.02 10.10
CA SER A 351 24.92 27.25 9.98
C SER A 351 26.06 27.14 8.95
N PHE A 352 26.38 25.92 8.48
CA PHE A 352 27.45 25.68 7.53
C PHE A 352 27.05 26.08 6.10
N LEU A 353 27.93 26.84 5.44
CA LEU A 353 27.79 27.22 4.05
C LEU A 353 29.08 26.92 3.27
N PHE A 354 28.94 26.12 2.22
CA PHE A 354 29.97 25.91 1.19
C PHE A 354 29.60 26.68 -0.08
N VAL A 355 30.43 26.53 -1.13
CA VAL A 355 30.28 27.25 -2.40
C VAL A 355 30.24 26.24 -3.55
N ASP A 356 29.30 26.41 -4.48
CA ASP A 356 29.22 25.60 -5.70
C ASP A 356 30.10 26.13 -6.84
N ASP A 357 30.19 25.39 -7.95
CA ASP A 357 31.02 25.77 -9.10
C ASP A 357 30.52 27.08 -9.79
N ASP A 358 29.28 27.52 -9.53
CA ASP A 358 28.71 28.81 -9.96
C ASP A 358 29.03 29.98 -8.99
N ASN A 359 29.87 29.76 -7.96
CA ASN A 359 30.18 30.69 -6.86
C ASN A 359 28.99 31.06 -5.95
N ILE A 360 27.92 30.26 -5.92
CA ILE A 360 26.75 30.48 -5.07
C ILE A 360 26.95 29.77 -3.72
N LYS A 361 26.63 30.46 -2.62
CA LYS A 361 26.65 29.86 -1.27
C LYS A 361 25.50 28.87 -1.09
N ARG A 362 25.81 27.66 -0.63
CA ARG A 362 24.87 26.56 -0.39
C ARG A 362 24.98 26.07 1.04
N GLY A 363 23.84 25.85 1.70
CA GLY A 363 23.74 25.04 2.91
C GLY A 363 23.52 23.57 2.57
N CYS A 364 23.64 22.68 3.56
CA CYS A 364 23.59 21.23 3.36
C CYS A 364 22.34 20.75 2.60
N GLU A 365 21.16 21.31 2.91
CA GLU A 365 19.87 21.03 2.25
C GLU A 365 19.97 20.95 0.71
N TRP A 366 20.76 21.83 0.08
CA TRP A 366 20.92 21.90 -1.37
C TRP A 366 21.50 20.62 -2.00
N LEU A 367 22.31 19.86 -1.26
CA LEU A 367 22.84 18.56 -1.70
C LEU A 367 21.71 17.54 -1.91
N THR A 368 20.62 17.66 -1.14
CA THR A 368 19.44 16.77 -1.25
C THR A 368 18.44 17.24 -2.31
N ILE A 369 18.36 18.55 -2.58
CA ILE A 369 17.39 19.14 -3.51
C ILE A 369 17.90 19.06 -4.95
N GLY A 370 17.41 18.06 -5.68
CA GLY A 370 17.60 17.91 -7.12
C GLY A 370 16.31 17.93 -7.93
N SER A 371 16.43 18.09 -9.26
CA SER A 371 15.31 17.91 -10.19
C SER A 371 14.82 16.45 -10.25
N ASP A 372 15.74 15.53 -9.99
CA ASP A 372 15.51 14.10 -9.80
C ASP A 372 16.67 13.49 -8.98
N VAL A 373 16.63 12.17 -8.77
CA VAL A 373 17.57 11.45 -7.90
C VAL A 373 19.00 11.43 -8.47
N TYR A 374 19.20 11.53 -9.78
CA TYR A 374 20.55 11.58 -10.36
C TYR A 374 21.22 12.93 -10.15
N ASP A 375 20.46 14.03 -10.19
CA ASP A 375 20.95 15.36 -9.83
C ASP A 375 21.34 15.43 -8.34
N THR A 376 20.51 14.87 -7.44
CA THR A 376 20.86 14.70 -6.01
C THR A 376 22.14 13.86 -5.81
N LEU A 377 22.23 12.67 -6.40
CA LEU A 377 23.40 11.80 -6.27
C LEU A 377 24.66 12.45 -6.85
N SER A 378 24.55 13.14 -7.99
CA SER A 378 25.66 13.86 -8.62
C SER A 378 26.16 15.01 -7.72
N LYS A 379 25.27 15.72 -7.02
CA LYS A 379 25.66 16.74 -6.04
C LYS A 379 26.37 16.12 -4.83
N GLN A 380 25.84 15.02 -4.31
CA GLN A 380 26.46 14.31 -3.18
C GLN A 380 27.87 13.80 -3.54
N GLU A 381 28.00 13.07 -4.65
CA GLU A 381 29.30 12.58 -5.16
C GLU A 381 30.29 13.71 -5.44
N GLN A 382 29.83 14.82 -6.04
CA GLN A 382 30.71 15.92 -6.42
C GLN A 382 31.14 16.81 -5.23
N TYR A 383 30.32 16.95 -4.17
CA TYR A 383 30.57 17.93 -3.11
C TYR A 383 30.86 17.36 -1.72
N CYS A 384 30.33 16.20 -1.33
CA CYS A 384 30.45 15.73 0.05
C CYS A 384 31.90 15.47 0.50
N GLU A 385 32.74 14.94 -0.40
CA GLU A 385 34.17 14.71 -0.15
C GLU A 385 35.05 15.95 -0.44
N LYS A 386 34.50 17.06 -0.97
CA LYS A 386 35.29 18.29 -1.19
C LYS A 386 35.65 18.92 0.17
N VAL A 387 36.92 19.30 0.33
CA VAL A 387 37.38 20.17 1.42
C VAL A 387 37.01 21.61 1.08
N MET A 388 36.17 22.24 1.91
CA MET A 388 35.70 23.62 1.78
C MET A 388 35.92 24.36 3.11
N ASN A 389 36.54 25.54 3.07
CA ASN A 389 36.84 26.34 4.27
C ASN A 389 37.57 25.52 5.38
N ALA A 390 38.52 24.67 4.98
CA ALA A 390 39.30 23.78 5.85
C ALA A 390 38.48 22.74 6.66
N THR A 391 37.28 22.38 6.21
CA THR A 391 36.46 21.25 6.71
C THR A 391 36.01 20.41 5.50
N ILE A 392 35.77 19.10 5.65
CA ILE A 392 35.12 18.30 4.61
C ILE A 392 33.61 18.57 4.65
N VAL A 393 32.95 18.72 3.50
CA VAL A 393 31.49 19.02 3.47
C VAL A 393 30.68 17.95 4.20
N GLU A 394 31.00 16.66 4.07
CA GLU A 394 30.37 15.55 4.82
C GLU A 394 30.53 15.64 6.35
N GLU A 395 31.60 16.27 6.87
CA GLU A 395 31.76 16.49 8.32
C GLU A 395 30.75 17.50 8.88
N LYS A 396 30.18 18.34 8.01
CA LYS A 396 29.18 19.37 8.34
C LYS A 396 27.80 19.09 7.78
N CYS A 397 27.69 18.27 6.74
CA CYS A 397 26.45 17.90 6.07
C CYS A 397 26.20 16.39 6.21
N LYS A 398 26.26 15.87 7.44
CA LYS A 398 26.22 14.43 7.73
C LYS A 398 24.99 13.72 7.21
N LEU A 399 23.81 14.35 7.31
CA LEU A 399 22.55 13.80 6.82
C LEU A 399 22.47 13.95 5.30
N SER A 400 22.77 15.15 4.81
CA SER A 400 22.73 15.48 3.38
C SER A 400 23.79 14.75 2.54
N CYS A 401 24.83 14.19 3.16
CA CYS A 401 25.87 13.36 2.55
C CYS A 401 25.77 11.86 2.89
N ALA A 402 24.72 11.42 3.61
CA ALA A 402 24.57 10.03 4.01
C ALA A 402 24.49 9.08 2.79
N LYS A 403 25.55 8.29 2.57
CA LYS A 403 25.64 7.33 1.46
C LYS A 403 24.84 6.05 1.77
N HIS A 404 23.52 6.10 1.57
CA HIS A 404 22.70 4.88 1.56
C HIS A 404 23.19 3.93 0.45
N ASN A 405 23.58 2.70 0.80
CA ASN A 405 24.06 1.68 -0.15
C ASN A 405 22.98 1.23 -1.16
N SER A 406 21.72 1.59 -0.94
CA SER A 406 20.70 1.63 -2.00
C SER A 406 19.63 2.67 -1.69
N VAL A 407 19.45 3.62 -2.62
CA VAL A 407 18.32 4.56 -2.61
C VAL A 407 16.97 3.87 -2.91
N LYS A 408 16.97 2.62 -3.39
CA LYS A 408 15.75 1.88 -3.79
C LYS A 408 15.13 1.09 -2.64
N ARG A 409 15.95 0.53 -1.74
CA ARG A 409 15.50 -0.37 -0.67
C ARG A 409 14.68 0.35 0.40
N GLY A 410 13.65 -0.33 0.90
CA GLY A 410 12.81 0.11 1.99
C GLY A 410 12.28 -1.02 2.86
N LEU A 411 11.81 -0.67 4.05
CA LEU A 411 11.24 -1.62 5.03
C LEU A 411 9.71 -1.60 5.06
N ILE A 412 9.15 -2.70 5.56
CA ILE A 412 7.73 -2.81 5.91
C ILE A 412 7.66 -3.06 7.42
N THR A 413 7.12 -2.09 8.16
CA THR A 413 7.14 -2.04 9.63
C THR A 413 5.72 -2.02 10.21
N ASN A 414 4.99 -3.12 10.02
CA ASN A 414 3.59 -3.27 10.45
C ASN A 414 3.44 -4.02 11.79
N ALA A 415 4.46 -3.96 12.65
CA ALA A 415 4.54 -4.64 13.92
C ALA A 415 5.54 -3.95 14.87
N GLN A 416 5.34 -4.14 16.18
CA GLN A 416 6.27 -3.65 17.19
C GLN A 416 7.63 -4.36 17.06
N THR A 417 8.70 -3.58 16.90
CA THR A 417 10.08 -4.06 16.80
C THR A 417 10.99 -3.17 17.64
N ASN A 418 12.10 -3.71 18.17
CA ASN A 418 13.09 -2.89 18.88
C ASN A 418 13.96 -2.08 17.90
N SER A 419 14.80 -1.18 18.43
CA SER A 419 15.74 -0.38 17.63
C SER A 419 16.80 -1.26 16.95
N ILE A 420 17.27 -2.32 17.61
CA ILE A 420 18.29 -3.25 17.09
C ILE A 420 17.82 -3.86 15.76
N ALA A 421 16.59 -4.38 15.72
CA ALA A 421 15.97 -4.96 14.53
C ALA A 421 15.96 -3.99 13.34
N ARG A 422 15.78 -2.68 13.57
CA ARG A 422 15.82 -1.65 12.51
C ARG A 422 17.26 -1.24 12.15
N SER A 423 18.15 -1.20 13.13
CA SER A 423 19.51 -0.62 13.00
C SER A 423 20.42 -1.40 12.06
N HIS A 424 20.21 -2.72 11.90
CA HIS A 424 20.90 -3.52 10.88
C HIS A 424 20.71 -2.98 9.44
N PHE A 425 19.61 -2.27 9.18
CA PHE A 425 19.23 -1.81 7.85
C PHE A 425 19.54 -0.34 7.59
N LEU A 426 20.13 0.39 8.55
CA LEU A 426 20.37 1.84 8.49
C LEU A 426 21.03 2.28 7.17
N ASP A 427 22.22 1.74 6.88
CA ASP A 427 22.98 2.07 5.67
C ASP A 427 22.41 1.43 4.39
N ALA A 428 21.35 0.63 4.51
CA ALA A 428 20.83 -0.24 3.46
C ALA A 428 19.42 0.15 2.96
N VAL A 429 18.74 1.12 3.59
CA VAL A 429 17.37 1.54 3.20
C VAL A 429 17.21 3.05 3.20
N SER A 430 16.25 3.57 2.41
CA SER A 430 15.96 5.01 2.30
C SER A 430 14.50 5.37 2.60
N TRP A 431 13.62 4.38 2.81
CA TRP A 431 12.20 4.60 3.07
C TRP A 431 11.54 3.45 3.84
N THR A 432 10.35 3.69 4.40
CA THR A 432 9.58 2.72 5.19
C THR A 432 8.07 2.95 5.07
N TYR A 433 7.26 1.90 5.24
CA TYR A 433 5.80 2.04 5.41
C TYR A 433 5.17 0.87 6.20
N ASN A 434 3.91 1.03 6.63
CA ASN A 434 3.23 0.10 7.56
C ASN A 434 1.79 -0.30 7.17
N PHE A 435 1.34 0.06 5.96
CA PHE A 435 -0.06 -0.04 5.47
C PHE A 435 -1.09 0.91 6.10
N ASP A 436 -0.67 1.88 6.91
CA ASP A 436 -1.53 2.91 7.50
C ASP A 436 -1.20 4.30 6.92
N ILE A 437 -1.95 5.31 7.34
CA ILE A 437 -1.57 6.72 7.16
C ILE A 437 -0.58 7.13 8.26
N PHE A 438 -0.64 6.54 9.45
CA PHE A 438 0.19 6.91 10.61
C PHE A 438 1.22 5.85 10.97
N LEU A 439 2.49 6.25 11.05
CA LEU A 439 3.56 5.45 11.65
C LEU A 439 3.56 5.66 13.16
N LYS A 440 3.51 4.56 13.93
CA LYS A 440 3.41 4.60 15.39
C LYS A 440 4.81 4.50 16.02
N GLU A 441 4.95 4.92 17.28
CA GLU A 441 6.25 4.87 17.95
C GLU A 441 6.71 3.44 18.21
N GLU A 442 5.78 2.53 18.54
CA GLU A 442 6.07 1.10 18.67
C GLU A 442 6.56 0.46 17.34
N GLU A 443 6.19 1.04 16.20
CA GLU A 443 6.65 0.64 14.86
C GLU A 443 7.97 1.34 14.45
N GLY A 444 8.50 2.23 15.31
CA GLY A 444 9.80 2.88 15.17
C GLY A 444 9.78 4.33 14.68
N ALA A 445 8.66 5.05 14.78
CA ALA A 445 8.49 6.39 14.19
C ALA A 445 9.66 7.36 14.45
N SER A 446 10.02 7.63 15.71
CA SER A 446 11.11 8.55 16.03
C SER A 446 12.48 8.04 15.58
N TRP A 447 12.69 6.71 15.53
CA TRP A 447 13.92 6.11 15.00
C TRP A 447 14.07 6.34 13.49
N PHE A 448 12.99 6.21 12.71
CA PHE A 448 13.04 6.48 11.26
C PHE A 448 13.18 7.97 10.96
N ASP A 449 12.55 8.85 11.75
CA ASP A 449 12.72 10.30 11.63
C ASP A 449 14.18 10.69 11.86
N LEU A 450 14.78 10.26 12.98
CA LEU A 450 16.17 10.53 13.38
C LEU A 450 17.19 10.15 12.29
N HIS A 451 16.98 9.01 11.63
CA HIS A 451 17.92 8.44 10.66
C HIS A 451 17.64 8.84 9.20
N GLY A 452 16.77 9.84 8.96
CA GLY A 452 16.51 10.34 7.60
C GLY A 452 15.81 9.33 6.67
N ILE A 453 15.08 8.35 7.22
CA ILE A 453 14.41 7.32 6.43
C ILE A 453 12.96 7.75 6.16
N GLU A 454 12.61 7.98 4.90
CA GLU A 454 11.30 8.54 4.53
C GLU A 454 10.16 7.56 4.86
N TYR A 455 9.32 7.91 5.84
CA TYR A 455 8.03 7.24 6.01
C TYR A 455 7.06 7.66 4.90
N VAL A 456 6.48 6.67 4.20
CA VAL A 456 5.51 6.91 3.13
C VAL A 456 4.10 6.45 3.55
N PRO A 457 3.16 7.37 3.82
CA PRO A 457 1.79 7.02 4.21
C PRO A 457 1.02 6.31 3.10
N MET A 458 0.10 5.41 3.49
CA MET A 458 -0.70 4.59 2.58
C MET A 458 -2.20 4.64 2.93
N ILE A 459 -3.04 5.01 1.97
CA ILE A 459 -4.50 4.82 2.08
C ILE A 459 -4.84 3.39 1.62
N ALA A 460 -4.43 2.40 2.41
CA ALA A 460 -4.40 1.00 1.97
C ALA A 460 -5.78 0.39 1.66
N LYS A 461 -6.86 0.90 2.26
CA LYS A 461 -8.23 0.38 2.11
C LYS A 461 -9.24 1.55 2.15
N PRO A 462 -10.51 1.36 1.73
CA PRO A 462 -11.51 2.44 1.66
C PRO A 462 -12.14 2.78 3.03
N TRP A 463 -11.27 3.04 4.00
CA TRP A 463 -11.56 3.47 5.36
C TRP A 463 -10.29 4.07 5.97
N ILE A 464 -10.44 4.97 6.94
CA ILE A 464 -9.32 5.51 7.73
C ILE A 464 -9.29 4.78 9.06
N LEU A 465 -8.13 4.35 9.54
CA LEU A 465 -7.97 3.65 10.81
C LEU A 465 -7.75 4.62 11.99
N ASN A 466 -7.97 4.10 13.19
CA ASN A 466 -7.53 4.62 14.48
C ASN A 466 -7.18 3.39 15.34
N GLY A 467 -5.88 3.03 15.35
CA GLY A 467 -5.45 1.70 15.75
C GLY A 467 -6.17 0.61 14.93
N ASN A 468 -6.54 -0.49 15.57
CA ASN A 468 -7.10 -1.67 14.90
C ASN A 468 -8.57 -1.55 14.42
N LYS A 469 -9.18 -0.34 14.46
CA LYS A 469 -10.58 -0.09 14.05
C LYS A 469 -10.69 1.14 13.13
N PRO A 470 -11.70 1.22 12.25
CA PRO A 470 -11.96 2.43 11.47
C PRO A 470 -12.29 3.65 12.35
N LYS A 471 -11.62 4.78 12.08
CA LYS A 471 -12.09 6.13 12.41
C LYS A 471 -13.35 6.47 11.61
N CYS A 472 -13.34 6.16 10.31
CA CYS A 472 -14.45 6.37 9.38
C CYS A 472 -14.31 5.46 8.15
N VAL A 473 -15.39 5.29 7.37
CA VAL A 473 -15.45 4.42 6.19
C VAL A 473 -15.92 5.18 4.93
N PHE A 474 -15.50 4.77 3.73
CA PHE A 474 -15.87 5.47 2.49
C PHE A 474 -17.28 5.11 1.96
N ARG A 475 -17.88 4.02 2.46
CA ARG A 475 -19.33 3.77 2.40
C ARG A 475 -19.79 2.93 3.58
N LYS A 476 -21.07 3.05 3.94
CA LYS A 476 -21.72 2.23 4.97
C LYS A 476 -21.61 0.73 4.64
N GLY A 477 -21.31 -0.09 5.64
CA GLY A 477 -21.17 -1.55 5.50
C GLY A 477 -20.00 -2.05 4.63
N ILE A 478 -18.95 -1.25 4.44
CA ILE A 478 -17.74 -1.67 3.69
C ILE A 478 -16.70 -2.40 4.55
N TYR A 479 -16.70 -2.17 5.86
CA TYR A 479 -15.75 -2.79 6.79
C TYR A 479 -16.27 -4.17 7.22
N PRO A 480 -15.47 -5.25 7.13
CA PRO A 480 -15.97 -6.62 7.30
C PRO A 480 -15.67 -7.27 8.66
N LYS A 481 -14.83 -6.68 9.53
CA LYS A 481 -14.36 -7.36 10.76
C LYS A 481 -15.39 -7.35 11.90
N ASP A 482 -16.37 -6.46 11.85
CA ASP A 482 -17.44 -6.33 12.85
C ASP A 482 -18.75 -5.90 12.17
N ASN A 483 -19.84 -5.79 12.95
CA ASN A 483 -21.13 -5.27 12.48
C ASN A 483 -21.36 -3.81 12.97
N VAL A 484 -20.29 -3.02 13.20
CA VAL A 484 -20.38 -1.65 13.70
C VAL A 484 -20.57 -0.68 12.52
N ASP A 485 -21.55 0.22 12.65
CA ASP A 485 -21.88 1.17 11.58
C ASP A 485 -21.06 2.47 11.64
N TYR A 486 -19.75 2.35 11.38
CA TYR A 486 -18.80 3.47 11.39
C TYR A 486 -19.27 4.70 10.59
N PRO A 487 -18.89 5.92 10.99
CA PRO A 487 -19.26 7.15 10.29
C PRO A 487 -18.64 7.20 8.88
N LEU A 488 -19.27 7.94 7.97
CA LEU A 488 -18.69 8.21 6.66
C LEU A 488 -17.54 9.20 6.78
N CYS A 489 -16.43 8.96 6.08
CA CYS A 489 -15.37 9.95 5.94
C CYS A 489 -15.84 11.10 5.04
N THR A 490 -15.51 12.34 5.40
CA THR A 490 -15.51 13.48 4.46
C THR A 490 -14.17 13.54 3.71
N THR A 491 -14.14 14.18 2.54
CA THR A 491 -12.88 14.42 1.80
C THR A 491 -11.90 15.23 2.64
N GLN A 492 -12.39 16.25 3.37
CA GLN A 492 -11.55 17.08 4.24
C GLN A 492 -10.90 16.28 5.36
N GLN A 493 -11.64 15.38 6.03
CA GLN A 493 -11.05 14.53 7.08
C GLN A 493 -9.86 13.68 6.58
N VAL A 494 -9.90 13.22 5.33
CA VAL A 494 -8.79 12.45 4.73
C VAL A 494 -7.62 13.36 4.34
N ILE A 495 -7.90 14.59 3.87
CA ILE A 495 -6.89 15.63 3.67
C ILE A 495 -6.18 15.95 5.01
N ASP A 496 -6.95 16.17 6.08
CA ASP A 496 -6.47 16.55 7.41
C ASP A 496 -5.68 15.42 8.10
N ASP A 497 -6.09 14.16 7.92
CA ASP A 497 -5.34 13.01 8.45
C ASP A 497 -3.99 12.82 7.72
N VAL A 498 -3.95 12.98 6.39
CA VAL A 498 -2.68 12.95 5.64
C VAL A 498 -1.80 14.17 5.98
N ALA A 499 -2.40 15.34 6.19
CA ALA A 499 -1.69 16.55 6.63
C ALA A 499 -1.05 16.35 8.00
N ARG A 500 -1.78 15.76 8.95
CA ARG A 500 -1.26 15.47 10.29
C ARG A 500 -0.13 14.44 10.24
N SER A 501 -0.26 13.36 9.48
CA SER A 501 0.81 12.37 9.29
C SER A 501 2.11 13.00 8.77
N LYS A 502 2.01 13.90 7.79
CA LYS A 502 3.14 14.69 7.29
C LYS A 502 3.74 15.62 8.36
N ALA A 503 2.89 16.25 9.18
CA ALA A 503 3.33 17.15 10.25
C ALA A 503 3.94 16.44 11.47
N GLU A 504 3.55 15.19 11.74
CA GLU A 504 4.13 14.34 12.79
C GLU A 504 5.58 13.92 12.44
N ARG A 505 5.91 13.79 11.14
CA ARG A 505 7.24 13.43 10.62
C ARG A 505 8.14 14.64 10.29
N LYS A 506 7.77 15.85 10.75
CA LYS A 506 8.45 17.12 10.41
C LYS A 506 9.94 17.22 10.84
N ASN A 507 10.38 16.35 11.75
CA ASN A 507 11.75 16.31 12.26
C ASN A 507 12.63 15.29 11.48
N GLY A 508 12.04 14.53 10.56
CA GLY A 508 12.71 13.50 9.78
C GLY A 508 12.70 13.78 8.28
N ALA A 509 13.00 12.76 7.48
CA ALA A 509 13.04 12.89 6.02
C ALA A 509 11.68 13.34 5.44
N PRO A 510 11.65 14.36 4.54
CA PRO A 510 10.41 14.90 4.02
C PRO A 510 9.51 13.86 3.36
N VAL A 511 8.28 13.75 3.85
CA VAL A 511 7.22 12.92 3.25
C VAL A 511 6.82 13.52 1.90
N ARG A 512 7.23 12.88 0.79
CA ARG A 512 7.00 13.34 -0.59
C ARG A 512 5.92 12.56 -1.33
N PHE A 513 5.54 11.38 -0.85
CA PHE A 513 4.66 10.44 -1.56
C PHE A 513 3.42 10.05 -0.75
N LEU A 514 2.35 9.65 -1.45
CA LEU A 514 1.18 8.98 -0.87
C LEU A 514 0.89 7.70 -1.64
N ILE A 515 0.85 6.56 -0.95
CA ILE A 515 0.58 5.25 -1.56
C ILE A 515 -0.93 4.97 -1.60
N GLY A 516 -1.37 4.50 -2.76
CA GLY A 516 -2.75 4.09 -3.03
C GLY A 516 -3.21 2.81 -2.32
N PHE A 517 -4.39 2.33 -2.73
CA PHE A 517 -5.02 1.16 -2.12
C PHE A 517 -4.26 -0.15 -2.36
N ASN A 518 -4.19 -0.99 -1.32
CA ASN A 518 -3.60 -2.32 -1.31
C ASN A 518 -4.59 -3.38 -1.86
N GLU A 519 -4.17 -4.19 -2.83
CA GLU A 519 -4.78 -5.43 -3.35
C GLU A 519 -6.33 -5.45 -3.41
N LEU A 520 -6.95 -4.39 -3.94
CA LEU A 520 -8.41 -4.28 -4.05
C LEU A 520 -9.06 -5.23 -5.07
N TYR A 521 -8.28 -6.09 -5.71
CA TYR A 521 -8.72 -7.12 -6.65
C TYR A 521 -8.82 -8.53 -5.99
N LYS A 522 -8.66 -8.62 -4.66
CA LYS A 522 -8.42 -9.86 -3.93
C LYS A 522 -9.33 -10.01 -2.70
N GLU A 523 -9.84 -11.23 -2.51
CA GLU A 523 -10.63 -11.59 -1.33
C GLU A 523 -9.79 -11.51 -0.03
N PRO A 524 -10.39 -11.16 1.12
CA PRO A 524 -11.83 -10.99 1.37
C PRO A 524 -12.37 -9.58 1.05
N PHE A 525 -11.60 -8.73 0.35
CA PHE A 525 -11.99 -7.35 0.08
C PHE A 525 -11.75 -6.91 -1.36
N THR A 526 -12.62 -7.40 -2.26
CA THR A 526 -12.61 -7.07 -3.68
C THR A 526 -13.52 -5.87 -3.99
N LEU A 527 -12.96 -4.78 -4.50
CA LEU A 527 -13.70 -3.70 -5.20
C LEU A 527 -13.51 -3.82 -6.71
N GLN A 528 -14.47 -3.33 -7.49
CA GLN A 528 -14.29 -3.18 -8.93
C GLN A 528 -13.40 -1.96 -9.24
N GLY A 529 -12.68 -1.97 -10.36
CA GLY A 529 -11.82 -0.85 -10.77
C GLY A 529 -12.58 0.49 -10.91
N TRP A 530 -13.88 0.46 -11.22
CA TRP A 530 -14.72 1.67 -11.28
C TRP A 530 -15.11 2.21 -9.88
N GLU A 531 -15.31 1.35 -8.88
CA GLU A 531 -15.54 1.76 -7.49
C GLU A 531 -14.25 2.35 -6.91
N THR A 532 -13.12 1.74 -7.26
CA THR A 532 -11.78 2.20 -6.89
C THR A 532 -11.49 3.57 -7.48
N ALA A 533 -11.79 3.80 -8.76
CA ALA A 533 -11.64 5.11 -9.41
C ALA A 533 -12.53 6.19 -8.79
N TYR A 534 -13.73 5.84 -8.31
CA TYR A 534 -14.59 6.76 -7.58
C TYR A 534 -13.97 7.16 -6.23
N PHE A 535 -13.62 6.18 -5.38
CA PHE A 535 -13.00 6.47 -4.07
C PHE A 535 -11.64 7.16 -4.19
N TRP A 536 -10.87 6.87 -5.24
CA TRP A 536 -9.65 7.61 -5.58
C TRP A 536 -9.93 9.10 -5.80
N SER A 537 -10.95 9.42 -6.61
CA SER A 537 -11.32 10.80 -6.93
C SER A 537 -11.94 11.59 -5.77
N VAL A 538 -12.56 10.89 -4.80
CA VAL A 538 -13.22 11.52 -3.65
C VAL A 538 -12.27 11.70 -2.46
N TYR A 539 -11.29 10.80 -2.28
CA TYR A 539 -10.48 10.75 -1.06
C TYR A 539 -8.96 10.78 -1.31
N VAL A 540 -8.43 9.88 -2.15
CA VAL A 540 -6.97 9.69 -2.27
C VAL A 540 -6.28 10.81 -3.04
N GLN A 541 -6.80 11.15 -4.22
CA GLN A 541 -6.21 12.21 -5.04
C GLN A 541 -6.34 13.61 -4.39
N PRO A 542 -7.50 14.01 -3.82
CA PRO A 542 -7.59 15.28 -3.09
C PRO A 542 -6.61 15.34 -1.90
N ALA A 543 -6.47 14.26 -1.13
CA ALA A 543 -5.54 14.22 0.00
C ALA A 543 -4.07 14.37 -0.41
N ALA A 544 -3.65 13.80 -1.55
CA ALA A 544 -2.30 14.01 -2.07
C ALA A 544 -2.09 15.42 -2.61
N VAL A 545 -3.03 15.94 -3.42
CA VAL A 545 -2.92 17.28 -4.04
C VAL A 545 -2.89 18.37 -2.98
N ALA A 546 -3.78 18.31 -1.97
CA ALA A 546 -3.84 19.30 -0.90
C ALA A 546 -2.58 19.32 0.00
N ASN A 547 -1.86 18.21 0.09
CA ASN A 547 -0.65 18.07 0.91
C ASN A 547 0.67 18.16 0.11
N ASN A 548 0.58 18.48 -1.19
CA ASN A 548 1.69 18.45 -2.16
C ASN A 548 2.48 17.13 -2.10
N LEU A 549 1.77 16.00 -2.27
CA LEU A 549 2.33 14.65 -2.31
C LEU A 549 2.20 14.02 -3.69
N THR A 550 3.24 13.29 -4.09
CA THR A 550 3.26 12.53 -5.34
C THR A 550 2.51 11.20 -5.19
N LEU A 551 1.55 10.96 -6.09
CA LEU A 551 0.72 9.75 -6.04
C LEU A 551 1.44 8.52 -6.60
N VAL A 552 1.54 7.50 -5.74
CA VAL A 552 1.89 6.12 -6.08
C VAL A 552 0.57 5.34 -6.23
N SER A 553 0.39 4.61 -7.34
CA SER A 553 -0.91 4.03 -7.73
C SER A 553 -1.48 3.02 -6.71
N PRO A 554 -2.77 2.61 -6.84
CA PRO A 554 -3.22 1.35 -6.27
C PRO A 554 -2.33 0.20 -6.77
N THR A 555 -2.15 -0.83 -5.96
CA THR A 555 -1.26 -1.96 -6.28
C THR A 555 -1.79 -2.80 -7.45
N LEU A 556 -0.91 -3.43 -8.22
CA LEU A 556 -1.20 -4.48 -9.19
C LEU A 556 -0.09 -5.55 -9.20
N ASN A 557 -0.24 -6.65 -9.94
CA ASN A 557 0.75 -7.75 -9.96
C ASN A 557 0.85 -8.44 -11.35
N ALA A 558 1.79 -9.38 -11.53
CA ALA A 558 2.03 -10.10 -12.79
C ALA A 558 0.96 -11.16 -13.14
N ASN A 559 -0.29 -10.71 -13.21
CA ASN A 559 -1.46 -11.53 -13.58
C ASN A 559 -2.43 -10.72 -14.45
N LYS A 560 -2.86 -11.31 -15.58
CA LYS A 560 -3.72 -10.66 -16.58
C LYS A 560 -5.05 -10.17 -16.00
N SER A 561 -5.67 -10.86 -15.03
CA SER A 561 -6.89 -10.38 -14.37
C SER A 561 -6.66 -9.11 -13.54
N THR A 562 -5.48 -8.99 -12.92
CA THR A 562 -5.08 -7.81 -12.14
C THR A 562 -4.76 -6.63 -13.04
N VAL A 563 -4.09 -6.89 -14.17
CA VAL A 563 -3.84 -5.90 -15.23
C VAL A 563 -5.16 -5.40 -15.84
N GLU A 564 -6.13 -6.28 -16.12
CA GLU A 564 -7.47 -5.89 -16.59
C GLU A 564 -8.21 -5.01 -15.56
N TRP A 565 -8.10 -5.36 -14.28
CA TRP A 565 -8.67 -4.57 -13.17
C TRP A 565 -8.03 -3.17 -13.06
N PHE A 566 -6.70 -3.09 -13.14
CA PHE A 566 -5.96 -1.82 -13.06
C PHE A 566 -6.18 -0.93 -14.29
N ALA A 567 -6.18 -1.51 -15.49
CA ALA A 567 -6.59 -0.84 -16.72
C ALA A 567 -8.04 -0.33 -16.60
N THR A 568 -8.93 -1.09 -15.96
CA THR A 568 -10.32 -0.65 -15.69
C THR A 568 -10.36 0.54 -14.71
N PHE A 569 -9.49 0.57 -13.69
CA PHE A 569 -9.32 1.75 -12.83
C PHE A 569 -8.87 2.98 -13.64
N LEU A 570 -7.76 2.89 -14.39
CA LEU A 570 -7.25 4.01 -15.20
C LEU A 570 -8.27 4.53 -16.22
N LYS A 571 -8.97 3.63 -16.92
CA LYS A 571 -10.05 3.96 -17.87
C LYS A 571 -11.17 4.77 -17.24
N GLN A 572 -11.56 4.44 -16.02
CA GLN A 572 -12.66 5.09 -15.32
C GLN A 572 -12.18 6.42 -14.73
N CYS A 573 -10.95 6.49 -14.23
CA CYS A 573 -10.33 7.74 -13.83
C CYS A 573 -10.22 8.72 -15.00
N TYR A 574 -9.62 8.32 -16.13
CA TYR A 574 -9.53 9.17 -17.32
C TYR A 574 -10.91 9.64 -17.85
N LYS A 575 -11.98 8.85 -17.69
CA LYS A 575 -13.37 9.27 -17.98
C LYS A 575 -13.92 10.30 -16.99
N ARG A 576 -13.44 10.30 -15.74
CA ARG A 576 -13.80 11.22 -14.65
C ARG A 576 -12.87 12.43 -14.54
N ARG A 577 -11.85 12.59 -15.38
CA ARG A 577 -10.86 13.68 -15.26
C ARG A 577 -11.45 15.10 -15.34
N ASN A 578 -12.61 15.26 -15.98
CA ASN A 578 -13.38 16.51 -16.07
C ASN A 578 -14.67 16.47 -15.22
N ASP A 579 -14.74 15.65 -14.17
CA ASP A 579 -15.86 15.68 -13.21
C ASP A 579 -15.74 16.94 -12.33
N GLU A 580 -16.78 17.78 -12.31
CA GLU A 580 -16.77 19.11 -11.66
C GLU A 580 -16.54 19.07 -10.14
N ASN A 581 -16.82 17.92 -9.49
CA ASN A 581 -16.79 17.79 -8.03
C ASN A 581 -15.66 16.87 -7.56
N TYR A 582 -15.43 15.78 -8.31
CA TYR A 582 -14.46 14.75 -7.95
C TYR A 582 -13.69 14.30 -9.21
N PRO A 583 -12.82 15.15 -9.78
CA PRO A 583 -12.03 14.81 -10.94
C PRO A 583 -11.04 13.69 -10.61
N CYS A 584 -10.83 12.74 -11.53
CA CYS A 584 -9.71 11.81 -11.43
C CYS A 584 -8.72 12.01 -12.58
N ASP A 585 -7.54 12.57 -12.30
CA ASP A 585 -6.50 12.66 -13.31
C ASP A 585 -5.47 11.53 -13.17
N VAL A 586 -5.28 10.82 -14.28
CA VAL A 586 -4.29 9.77 -14.43
C VAL A 586 -2.87 10.34 -14.55
N ASP A 587 -2.72 11.61 -14.92
CA ASP A 587 -1.42 12.27 -15.04
C ASP A 587 -0.86 12.84 -13.72
N LEU A 588 -1.67 12.86 -12.65
CA LEU A 588 -1.20 13.04 -11.27
C LEU A 588 -0.56 11.79 -10.66
N ILE A 589 -0.95 10.59 -11.12
CA ILE A 589 -0.29 9.33 -10.73
C ILE A 589 1.09 9.29 -11.39
N LYS A 590 2.17 9.34 -10.62
CA LYS A 590 3.56 9.36 -11.16
C LYS A 590 4.29 8.02 -11.04
N LYS A 591 3.89 7.16 -10.12
CA LYS A 591 4.53 5.86 -9.87
C LYS A 591 3.52 4.71 -9.97
N LEU A 592 3.90 3.58 -10.55
CA LEU A 592 3.06 2.38 -10.63
C LEU A 592 3.44 1.41 -9.51
N ASN A 593 2.47 1.01 -8.69
CA ASN A 593 2.70 0.14 -7.54
C ASN A 593 2.54 -1.35 -7.89
N ILE A 594 3.58 -2.14 -7.69
CA ILE A 594 3.66 -3.55 -8.00
C ILE A 594 3.81 -4.39 -6.72
N HIS A 595 3.00 -5.42 -6.57
CA HIS A 595 3.23 -6.51 -5.63
C HIS A 595 3.63 -7.75 -6.40
N GLN A 596 4.74 -8.40 -6.04
CA GLN A 596 5.21 -9.58 -6.78
C GLN A 596 6.13 -10.46 -5.92
N TYR A 597 5.80 -11.75 -5.85
CA TYR A 597 6.44 -12.73 -4.97
C TYR A 597 7.02 -13.90 -5.80
N ASP A 598 8.01 -13.60 -6.64
CA ASP A 598 8.81 -14.60 -7.37
C ASP A 598 10.26 -14.12 -7.36
N CYS A 599 11.19 -14.99 -6.96
CA CYS A 599 12.58 -14.59 -6.74
C CYS A 599 13.51 -14.78 -7.95
N LYS A 600 12.98 -15.18 -9.10
CA LYS A 600 13.79 -15.45 -10.31
C LYS A 600 14.03 -14.17 -11.08
N GLU A 601 15.30 -13.83 -11.30
CA GLU A 601 15.74 -12.70 -12.15
C GLU A 601 15.00 -12.64 -13.49
N SER A 602 14.74 -13.80 -14.11
CA SER A 602 14.05 -13.91 -15.40
C SER A 602 12.60 -13.43 -15.40
N LEU A 603 11.88 -13.47 -14.26
CA LEU A 603 10.55 -12.87 -14.16
C LEU A 603 10.67 -11.34 -14.15
N TRP A 604 11.60 -10.79 -13.38
CA TRP A 604 11.78 -9.34 -13.28
C TRP A 604 12.21 -8.72 -14.61
N ASN A 605 13.17 -9.36 -15.29
CA ASN A 605 13.64 -8.94 -16.61
C ASN A 605 12.58 -9.07 -17.72
N SER A 606 11.61 -9.98 -17.61
CA SER A 606 10.56 -10.17 -18.63
C SER A 606 9.28 -9.35 -18.38
N TRP A 607 8.91 -9.10 -17.12
CA TRP A 607 7.71 -8.34 -16.79
C TRP A 607 7.97 -6.85 -16.63
N TYR A 608 9.09 -6.46 -16.02
CA TYR A 608 9.27 -5.09 -15.50
C TYR A 608 10.41 -4.31 -16.16
N ASN A 609 11.29 -4.93 -16.94
CA ASN A 609 12.31 -4.21 -17.70
C ASN A 609 11.64 -3.25 -18.71
N GLY A 610 11.95 -1.95 -18.59
CA GLY A 610 11.12 -0.84 -19.11
C GLY A 610 11.13 -0.61 -20.62
N TYR A 611 11.71 -1.51 -21.42
CA TYR A 611 11.75 -1.44 -22.88
C TYR A 611 10.50 -2.07 -23.52
N ASP A 612 10.41 -2.02 -24.86
CA ASP A 612 9.30 -2.54 -25.68
C ASP A 612 8.93 -4.02 -25.44
N THR A 613 9.75 -4.77 -24.70
CA THR A 613 9.56 -6.17 -24.34
C THR A 613 8.78 -6.42 -23.04
N SER A 614 8.48 -5.39 -22.23
CA SER A 614 7.77 -5.56 -20.95
C SER A 614 6.40 -6.24 -21.14
N LEU A 615 6.22 -7.40 -20.51
CA LEU A 615 4.93 -8.10 -20.48
C LEU A 615 3.86 -7.33 -19.70
N LEU A 616 4.24 -6.58 -18.66
CA LEU A 616 3.32 -5.70 -17.94
C LEU A 616 2.79 -4.60 -18.85
N ILE A 617 3.68 -3.84 -19.50
CA ILE A 617 3.26 -2.71 -20.33
C ILE A 617 2.52 -3.21 -21.57
N SER A 618 2.98 -4.29 -22.20
CA SER A 618 2.30 -4.91 -23.34
C SER A 618 0.85 -5.28 -23.02
N SER A 619 0.60 -5.89 -21.85
CA SER A 619 -0.76 -6.25 -21.43
C SER A 619 -1.56 -5.03 -20.94
N LEU A 620 -0.95 -4.00 -20.35
CA LEU A 620 -1.66 -2.74 -20.09
C LEU A 620 -2.11 -2.10 -21.41
N LEU A 621 -1.25 -2.02 -22.42
CA LEU A 621 -1.58 -1.45 -23.73
C LEU A 621 -2.66 -2.24 -24.48
N GLU A 622 -2.64 -3.58 -24.40
CA GLU A 622 -3.73 -4.46 -24.90
C GLU A 622 -5.08 -4.06 -24.29
N HIS A 623 -5.12 -3.75 -22.99
CA HIS A 623 -6.36 -3.36 -22.35
C HIS A 623 -6.74 -1.89 -22.60
N MET A 624 -5.80 -0.95 -22.76
CA MET A 624 -6.09 0.50 -22.78
C MET A 624 -6.64 1.09 -24.10
N GLU A 625 -6.87 0.25 -25.12
CA GLU A 625 -7.38 0.66 -26.44
C GLU A 625 -8.61 1.60 -26.39
N GLY A 626 -8.56 2.68 -27.17
CA GLY A 626 -9.69 3.59 -27.41
C GLY A 626 -9.95 4.66 -26.34
N TYR A 627 -9.00 4.94 -25.45
CA TYR A 627 -9.12 5.99 -24.41
C TYR A 627 -8.21 7.20 -24.65
N ARG A 628 -6.95 6.95 -25.03
CA ARG A 628 -5.98 7.92 -25.57
C ARG A 628 -5.31 7.24 -26.76
N ASP A 629 -4.40 7.94 -27.44
CA ASP A 629 -3.55 7.29 -28.43
C ASP A 629 -2.66 6.20 -27.79
N ARG A 630 -2.28 5.19 -28.58
CA ARG A 630 -1.47 4.07 -28.11
C ARG A 630 -0.02 4.47 -27.82
N ALA A 631 0.55 5.46 -28.52
CA ALA A 631 1.88 5.99 -28.21
C ALA A 631 1.86 6.85 -26.93
N ASP A 632 0.83 7.67 -26.71
CA ASP A 632 0.67 8.40 -25.43
C ASP A 632 0.51 7.44 -24.25
N TRP A 633 -0.27 6.35 -24.37
CA TRP A 633 -0.30 5.33 -23.32
C TRP A 633 1.04 4.59 -23.17
N LYS A 634 1.78 4.34 -24.25
CA LYS A 634 3.10 3.69 -24.17
C LYS A 634 4.09 4.57 -23.38
N ASP A 635 4.18 5.84 -23.75
CA ASP A 635 4.99 6.85 -23.09
C ASP A 635 4.56 7.10 -21.63
N TYR A 636 3.24 7.15 -21.37
CA TYR A 636 2.65 7.22 -20.03
C TYR A 636 3.18 6.11 -19.12
N PHE A 637 3.28 4.87 -19.61
CA PHE A 637 3.68 3.72 -18.81
C PHE A 637 5.19 3.48 -18.74
N MET A 638 5.96 3.80 -19.79
CA MET A 638 7.39 3.45 -19.89
C MET A 638 8.31 4.60 -19.50
N ASN A 639 8.02 5.81 -19.99
CA ASN A 639 8.94 6.95 -19.89
C ASN A 639 8.59 7.83 -18.69
N ARG A 640 7.30 8.15 -18.53
CA ARG A 640 6.82 9.10 -17.50
C ARG A 640 6.62 8.50 -16.11
N ARG A 641 6.77 7.17 -15.93
CA ARG A 641 6.42 6.47 -14.68
C ARG A 641 7.40 5.36 -14.35
N LYS A 642 8.00 5.45 -13.16
CA LYS A 642 8.79 4.38 -12.57
C LYS A 642 7.91 3.42 -11.77
N LEU A 643 8.41 2.22 -11.56
CA LEU A 643 7.79 1.16 -10.79
C LEU A 643 8.25 1.23 -9.33
N TRP A 644 7.30 1.07 -8.41
CA TRP A 644 7.52 0.91 -6.97
C TRP A 644 7.03 -0.48 -6.58
N ILE A 645 7.91 -1.32 -6.05
CA ILE A 645 7.60 -2.70 -5.69
C ILE A 645 7.30 -2.76 -4.19
N THR A 646 6.10 -2.34 -3.75
CA THR A 646 5.88 -2.14 -2.30
C THR A 646 5.68 -3.43 -1.51
N GLU A 647 5.38 -4.57 -2.12
CA GLU A 647 5.47 -5.88 -1.44
C GLU A 647 6.18 -6.92 -2.34
N THR A 648 7.26 -7.52 -1.84
CA THR A 648 7.94 -8.68 -2.45
C THR A 648 8.56 -9.59 -1.39
N SER A 649 8.61 -10.89 -1.67
CA SER A 649 9.33 -11.91 -0.88
C SER A 649 9.41 -13.23 -1.67
N CYS A 650 10.29 -14.15 -1.26
CA CYS A 650 10.43 -15.46 -1.91
C CYS A 650 9.45 -16.53 -1.37
N MET A 651 8.79 -16.28 -0.22
CA MET A 651 7.92 -17.26 0.44
C MET A 651 6.85 -17.83 -0.51
N TRP A 652 6.24 -16.98 -1.34
CA TRP A 652 5.14 -17.35 -2.23
C TRP A 652 5.59 -17.70 -3.66
N ASP A 653 6.86 -18.07 -3.85
CA ASP A 653 7.39 -18.44 -5.17
C ASP A 653 6.56 -19.54 -5.84
N ILE A 654 6.22 -19.33 -7.12
CA ILE A 654 5.26 -20.17 -7.85
C ILE A 654 6.01 -21.13 -8.78
N MET A 655 5.90 -22.43 -8.51
CA MET A 655 6.39 -23.46 -9.42
C MET A 655 5.40 -23.73 -10.57
N ASN A 656 5.87 -23.57 -11.80
CA ASN A 656 5.16 -24.03 -13.01
C ASN A 656 5.28 -25.56 -13.15
N ILE A 657 4.46 -26.31 -12.40
CA ILE A 657 4.36 -27.77 -12.56
C ILE A 657 3.68 -28.09 -13.90
N LYS A 658 4.39 -28.78 -14.80
CA LYS A 658 3.87 -29.17 -16.14
C LYS A 658 2.48 -29.82 -16.03
N GLY A 659 1.49 -29.23 -16.69
CA GLY A 659 0.13 -29.75 -16.78
C GLY A 659 -0.80 -29.49 -15.58
N LYS A 660 -0.42 -28.63 -14.62
CA LYS A 660 -1.29 -28.22 -13.49
C LYS A 660 -1.39 -26.70 -13.40
N ASN A 661 -2.47 -26.21 -12.78
CA ASN A 661 -2.60 -24.79 -12.42
C ASN A 661 -1.44 -24.34 -11.53
N ARG A 662 -1.04 -23.07 -11.63
CA ARG A 662 -0.10 -22.42 -10.69
C ARG A 662 -0.48 -22.78 -9.24
N LYS A 663 0.46 -23.39 -8.52
CA LYS A 663 0.42 -23.61 -7.08
C LYS A 663 1.68 -23.00 -6.46
N PHE A 664 1.57 -22.53 -5.23
CA PHE A 664 2.74 -22.21 -4.41
C PHE A 664 3.60 -23.45 -4.23
N ARG A 665 4.92 -23.25 -4.10
CA ARG A 665 5.82 -24.29 -3.61
C ARG A 665 5.37 -24.73 -2.21
N LEU A 666 5.28 -26.05 -1.99
CA LEU A 666 5.15 -26.64 -0.65
C LEU A 666 6.29 -27.64 -0.45
N PRO A 667 7.06 -27.55 0.66
CA PRO A 667 7.00 -26.49 1.67
C PRO A 667 7.26 -25.08 1.10
N TYR A 668 6.78 -24.07 1.81
CA TYR A 668 7.23 -22.70 1.60
C TYR A 668 8.73 -22.60 1.91
N ALA A 669 9.45 -21.79 1.14
CA ALA A 669 10.89 -21.64 1.31
C ALA A 669 11.25 -21.11 2.71
N SER A 670 12.12 -21.83 3.42
CA SER A 670 12.71 -21.43 4.72
C SER A 670 13.54 -20.14 4.60
N SER A 671 13.87 -19.46 5.72
CA SER A 671 14.67 -18.22 5.66
C SER A 671 16.01 -18.43 4.94
N LYS A 672 16.70 -19.54 5.25
CA LYS A 672 17.89 -20.01 4.50
C LYS A 672 17.64 -20.09 3.00
N GLU A 673 16.65 -20.86 2.55
CA GLU A 673 16.39 -20.99 1.11
C GLU A 673 16.06 -19.66 0.43
N GLN A 674 15.38 -18.75 1.13
CA GLN A 674 15.06 -17.42 0.59
C GLN A 674 16.31 -16.54 0.49
N CYS A 675 17.23 -16.64 1.45
CA CYS A 675 18.57 -16.04 1.35
C CYS A 675 19.31 -16.56 0.11
N GLU A 676 19.45 -17.88 -0.05
CA GLU A 676 20.14 -18.50 -1.20
C GLU A 676 19.54 -18.10 -2.57
N GLN A 677 18.25 -17.76 -2.60
CA GLN A 677 17.51 -17.29 -3.79
C GLN A 677 17.79 -15.83 -4.16
N ILE A 678 18.08 -14.95 -3.18
CA ILE A 678 18.33 -13.51 -3.40
C ILE A 678 19.81 -13.16 -3.47
N THR A 679 20.70 -14.05 -3.00
CA THR A 679 22.17 -13.93 -3.03
C THR A 679 22.83 -14.52 -4.27
N GLY A 680 22.04 -15.05 -5.22
CA GLY A 680 22.56 -15.67 -6.45
C GLY A 680 23.29 -17.00 -6.23
N GLN A 681 23.14 -17.61 -5.05
CA GLN A 681 23.73 -18.93 -4.72
C GLN A 681 23.01 -20.10 -5.42
N LYS A 682 21.78 -19.90 -5.93
CA LYS A 682 21.05 -20.86 -6.78
C LYS A 682 20.92 -20.38 -8.25
N PRO A 683 22.03 -20.16 -8.98
CA PRO A 683 22.01 -19.46 -10.27
C PRO A 683 21.16 -20.15 -11.34
N ASP A 684 21.18 -21.48 -11.41
CA ASP A 684 20.45 -22.26 -12.44
C ASP A 684 18.93 -22.15 -12.33
N LEU A 685 18.42 -21.77 -11.15
CA LEU A 685 16.99 -21.66 -10.86
C LEU A 685 16.51 -20.21 -10.72
N TYR A 686 17.35 -19.33 -10.17
CA TYR A 686 16.97 -17.97 -9.76
C TYR A 686 17.81 -16.84 -10.42
N GLY A 687 18.87 -17.17 -11.17
CA GLY A 687 19.82 -16.19 -11.71
C GLY A 687 20.60 -15.52 -10.57
N LYS A 688 20.81 -14.21 -10.65
CA LYS A 688 21.35 -13.41 -9.52
C LYS A 688 20.33 -13.13 -8.40
N GLY A 689 19.11 -13.64 -8.53
CA GLY A 689 18.00 -13.39 -7.59
C GLY A 689 17.22 -12.10 -7.87
N SER A 690 16.05 -11.96 -7.25
CA SER A 690 15.13 -10.84 -7.46
C SER A 690 15.66 -9.50 -6.99
N LEU A 691 16.33 -9.45 -5.83
CA LEU A 691 16.79 -8.17 -5.26
C LEU A 691 17.87 -7.54 -6.14
N ALA A 692 18.92 -8.29 -6.48
CA ALA A 692 19.95 -7.82 -7.41
C ALA A 692 19.40 -7.57 -8.84
N ALA A 693 18.29 -8.22 -9.25
CA ALA A 693 17.58 -7.84 -10.46
C ALA A 693 16.91 -6.46 -10.33
N MET A 694 16.16 -6.20 -9.26
CA MET A 694 15.49 -4.91 -9.00
C MET A 694 16.47 -3.75 -8.82
N GLU A 695 17.59 -3.97 -8.14
CA GLU A 695 18.68 -2.97 -8.05
C GLU A 695 19.17 -2.59 -9.46
N SER A 696 19.41 -3.58 -10.33
CA SER A 696 19.90 -3.35 -11.70
C SER A 696 18.88 -2.84 -12.73
N LEU A 697 17.60 -2.69 -12.38
CA LEU A 697 16.55 -2.29 -13.32
C LEU A 697 16.17 -0.80 -13.16
N ASP A 698 16.51 0.02 -14.16
CA ASP A 698 16.19 1.45 -14.21
C ASP A 698 14.69 1.77 -14.16
N SER A 699 13.84 0.83 -14.56
CA SER A 699 12.38 0.95 -14.46
C SER A 699 11.90 0.86 -13.02
N ILE A 700 12.67 0.26 -12.11
CA ILE A 700 12.36 0.08 -10.69
C ILE A 700 13.13 1.12 -9.88
N GLU A 701 12.38 2.00 -9.23
CA GLU A 701 12.92 3.13 -8.44
C GLU A 701 12.95 2.80 -6.95
N ARG A 702 11.98 2.02 -6.45
CA ARG A 702 11.92 1.59 -5.05
C ARG A 702 11.37 0.17 -4.93
N TYR A 703 11.84 -0.58 -3.94
CA TYR A 703 11.27 -1.87 -3.54
C TYR A 703 11.32 -2.05 -2.02
N ALA A 704 10.34 -2.74 -1.45
CA ALA A 704 10.29 -3.08 -0.04
C ALA A 704 10.00 -4.57 0.17
N TRP A 705 10.77 -5.21 1.05
CA TRP A 705 10.59 -6.61 1.39
C TRP A 705 9.44 -6.79 2.37
N TRP A 706 8.49 -7.66 2.05
CA TRP A 706 7.45 -8.07 3.00
C TRP A 706 8.01 -9.24 3.81
N THR A 707 8.34 -9.07 5.10
CA THR A 707 8.25 -7.88 5.97
C THR A 707 9.39 -7.91 7.00
N LEU A 708 9.63 -6.83 7.76
CA LEU A 708 10.69 -6.79 8.80
C LEU A 708 10.49 -7.92 9.83
N TRP A 709 9.34 -7.91 10.51
CA TRP A 709 8.85 -8.95 11.42
C TRP A 709 7.31 -8.85 11.51
N ASN A 710 6.59 -9.90 11.92
CA ASN A 710 5.16 -9.79 12.24
C ASN A 710 4.64 -10.88 13.20
N PRO A 711 3.92 -10.54 14.28
CA PRO A 711 3.43 -11.51 15.28
C PRO A 711 2.13 -12.22 14.88
N THR A 712 1.42 -11.75 13.85
CA THR A 712 0.04 -12.20 13.57
C THR A 712 0.00 -13.56 12.87
N LEU A 713 1.10 -13.97 12.24
CA LEU A 713 1.24 -15.22 11.50
C LEU A 713 2.68 -15.71 11.63
N LEU A 714 2.90 -17.01 11.85
CA LEU A 714 4.24 -17.59 11.82
C LEU A 714 4.67 -17.85 10.36
N LYS A 715 5.79 -17.25 9.91
CA LYS A 715 6.23 -17.31 8.51
C LYS A 715 7.76 -17.17 8.35
N PRO A 716 8.38 -17.78 7.32
CA PRO A 716 9.84 -17.95 7.22
C PRO A 716 10.60 -16.79 6.54
N HIS A 717 9.96 -15.64 6.27
CA HIS A 717 10.53 -14.57 5.44
C HIS A 717 10.90 -13.29 6.21
N TYR A 718 10.75 -13.28 7.54
CA TYR A 718 11.05 -12.10 8.37
C TYR A 718 12.55 -11.80 8.33
N LEU A 719 12.90 -10.53 8.15
CA LEU A 719 14.28 -10.08 8.08
C LEU A 719 14.97 -10.19 9.44
N THR A 720 14.22 -10.04 10.54
CA THR A 720 14.72 -10.20 11.91
C THR A 720 13.79 -11.06 12.76
N THR A 721 14.31 -11.53 13.89
CA THR A 721 13.50 -11.92 15.05
C THR A 721 12.88 -10.68 15.72
N LYS A 722 11.95 -10.87 16.65
CA LYS A 722 11.35 -9.81 17.49
C LYS A 722 12.39 -9.00 18.25
N ASN A 723 13.43 -9.70 18.73
CA ASN A 723 14.50 -9.16 19.55
C ASN A 723 15.67 -8.60 18.72
N GLY A 724 15.63 -8.75 17.40
CA GLY A 724 16.54 -8.07 16.47
C GLY A 724 17.75 -8.89 16.02
N ALA A 725 17.77 -10.21 16.22
CA ALA A 725 18.72 -11.08 15.53
C ALA A 725 18.41 -11.11 14.02
N LEU A 726 19.45 -11.11 13.16
CA LEU A 726 19.30 -11.16 11.71
C LEU A 726 19.12 -12.60 11.23
N THR A 727 17.91 -12.93 10.78
CA THR A 727 17.65 -14.22 10.12
C THR A 727 18.44 -14.30 8.80
N PRO A 728 18.65 -15.50 8.22
CA PRO A 728 19.35 -15.66 6.94
C PRO A 728 18.85 -14.72 5.84
N VAL A 729 17.53 -14.60 5.63
CA VAL A 729 16.99 -13.71 4.59
C VAL A 729 17.17 -12.22 4.91
N GLY A 730 17.32 -11.86 6.19
CA GLY A 730 17.80 -10.53 6.61
C GLY A 730 19.20 -10.24 6.08
N ARG A 731 20.13 -11.18 6.27
CA ARG A 731 21.52 -11.07 5.78
C ARG A 731 21.60 -11.04 4.25
N GLY A 732 20.75 -11.81 3.57
CA GLY A 732 20.60 -11.77 2.11
C GLY A 732 19.94 -10.50 1.55
N PHE A 733 19.08 -9.82 2.33
CA PHE A 733 18.49 -8.52 1.94
C PHE A 733 19.49 -7.36 2.01
N LEU A 734 20.42 -7.41 2.97
CA LEU A 734 21.53 -6.46 3.08
C LEU A 734 22.50 -6.59 1.89
N ASN A 735 22.73 -7.82 1.42
CA ASN A 735 23.77 -8.18 0.45
C ASN A 735 23.19 -8.86 -0.81
N PRO A 736 22.34 -8.16 -1.59
CA PRO A 736 21.63 -8.76 -2.72
C PRO A 736 22.59 -9.18 -3.84
N GLY A 737 22.52 -10.45 -4.26
CA GLY A 737 23.37 -11.02 -5.30
C GLY A 737 24.79 -11.42 -4.87
N ASP A 738 25.19 -11.21 -3.61
CA ASP A 738 26.50 -11.66 -3.12
C ASP A 738 26.46 -13.13 -2.67
N LYS A 739 27.22 -13.97 -3.38
CA LYS A 739 27.28 -15.42 -3.14
C LYS A 739 28.02 -15.80 -1.87
N ASN A 740 28.77 -14.89 -1.25
CA ASN A 740 29.55 -15.14 -0.04
C ASN A 740 28.74 -14.98 1.26
N VAL A 741 27.48 -14.53 1.16
CA VAL A 741 26.59 -14.36 2.30
C VAL A 741 26.31 -15.69 2.98
N ASP A 742 26.59 -15.74 4.28
CA ASP A 742 26.14 -16.83 5.12
C ASP A 742 24.61 -16.84 5.24
N CYS A 743 24.02 -17.88 4.66
CA CYS A 743 22.58 -18.17 4.67
C CYS A 743 22.20 -19.30 5.64
N ASP A 744 23.12 -19.82 6.45
CA ASP A 744 22.81 -20.86 7.44
C ASP A 744 22.11 -20.28 8.69
N PHE A 745 21.38 -21.13 9.42
CA PHE A 745 20.70 -20.71 10.65
C PHE A 745 21.72 -20.50 11.78
N ASN A 746 21.44 -19.58 12.70
CA ASN A 746 22.30 -19.37 13.87
C ASN A 746 22.19 -20.56 14.84
N GLY A 747 23.18 -20.69 15.71
CA GLY A 747 23.25 -21.70 16.78
C GLY A 747 23.53 -23.13 16.31
N ASP A 748 23.97 -23.99 17.23
CA ASP A 748 24.18 -25.41 16.95
C ASP A 748 22.86 -26.13 16.64
N MET A 749 22.88 -27.04 15.67
CA MET A 749 21.73 -27.88 15.31
C MET A 749 21.61 -29.07 16.28
N ILE A 750 20.62 -28.99 17.16
CA ILE A 750 20.28 -30.02 18.14
C ILE A 750 19.31 -31.01 17.49
N THR A 751 19.81 -32.20 17.14
CA THR A 751 19.09 -33.19 16.32
C THR A 751 18.05 -33.99 17.11
N ALA A 752 17.04 -34.51 16.41
CA ALA A 752 15.96 -35.33 16.97
C ALA A 752 16.40 -36.41 17.97
N ASP A 753 17.58 -37.01 17.78
CA ASP A 753 18.08 -38.13 18.59
C ASP A 753 18.85 -37.75 19.86
N THR A 754 18.99 -36.44 20.17
CA THR A 754 19.41 -35.98 21.50
C THR A 754 18.22 -35.66 22.41
N ALA A 755 16.99 -35.71 21.91
CA ALA A 755 15.78 -35.37 22.66
C ALA A 755 15.32 -36.50 23.61
N ILE A 756 14.77 -36.12 24.75
CA ILE A 756 14.13 -37.03 25.70
C ILE A 756 12.64 -37.17 25.31
N LEU A 757 12.15 -38.42 25.23
CA LEU A 757 10.81 -38.73 24.70
C LEU A 757 9.89 -39.29 25.78
N HIS A 758 8.64 -38.82 25.81
CA HIS A 758 7.64 -39.22 26.80
C HIS A 758 6.32 -39.64 26.14
N GLY A 759 5.58 -40.53 26.81
CA GLY A 759 4.30 -41.03 26.32
C GLY A 759 4.46 -41.96 25.11
N GLN A 760 3.92 -41.56 23.96
CA GLN A 760 3.99 -42.29 22.69
C GLN A 760 4.93 -41.63 21.66
N ALA A 761 5.65 -40.57 22.04
CA ALA A 761 6.62 -39.91 21.18
C ALA A 761 7.75 -40.89 20.79
N GLU A 762 8.09 -40.97 19.50
CA GLU A 762 9.06 -41.94 18.99
C GLU A 762 9.98 -41.35 17.92
N LEU A 763 11.24 -41.81 17.91
CA LEU A 763 12.16 -41.62 16.79
C LEU A 763 11.78 -42.53 15.62
N PHE A 764 11.80 -41.99 14.40
CA PHE A 764 11.76 -42.77 13.18
C PHE A 764 12.75 -42.22 12.15
N PHE A 765 13.23 -43.08 11.24
CA PHE A 765 14.04 -42.64 10.11
C PHE A 765 13.15 -42.10 8.99
N CYS A 766 13.42 -40.88 8.54
CA CYS A 766 12.68 -40.23 7.49
C CYS A 766 13.33 -40.42 6.11
N LYS A 767 12.66 -41.17 5.22
CA LYS A 767 13.12 -41.37 3.83
C LYS A 767 13.17 -40.06 3.01
N GLY A 768 12.27 -39.11 3.29
CA GLY A 768 12.16 -37.87 2.50
C GLY A 768 13.33 -36.89 2.70
N THR A 769 13.86 -36.82 3.91
CA THR A 769 15.01 -35.97 4.29
C THR A 769 16.33 -36.74 4.40
N GLY A 770 16.27 -38.04 4.67
CA GLY A 770 17.44 -38.87 5.00
C GLY A 770 17.89 -38.81 6.46
N THR A 771 17.08 -38.20 7.34
CA THR A 771 17.42 -37.90 8.75
C THR A 771 16.55 -38.70 9.74
N LYS A 772 16.93 -38.70 11.03
CA LYS A 772 16.03 -39.13 12.10
C LYS A 772 15.06 -37.97 12.43
N MET A 773 13.83 -38.30 12.79
CA MET A 773 12.80 -37.33 13.18
C MET A 773 11.95 -37.87 14.33
N ILE A 774 11.27 -36.98 15.06
CA ILE A 774 10.39 -37.31 16.18
C ILE A 774 8.93 -37.15 15.76
N ARG A 775 8.13 -38.21 15.95
CA ARG A 775 6.67 -38.20 15.67
C ARG A 775 5.84 -38.53 16.92
N ASN A 776 4.52 -38.50 16.76
CA ASN A 776 3.52 -38.69 17.81
C ASN A 776 3.61 -37.64 18.93
N ILE A 777 4.00 -36.41 18.60
CA ILE A 777 4.03 -35.28 19.53
C ILE A 777 2.59 -34.80 19.79
N GLY A 778 2.27 -34.49 21.06
CA GLY A 778 0.93 -34.18 21.53
C GLY A 778 0.17 -35.43 22.02
N LYS A 779 -1.13 -35.28 22.32
CA LYS A 779 -1.98 -36.33 22.93
C LYS A 779 -1.35 -36.99 24.16
N ASN A 780 -0.92 -36.18 25.13
CA ASN A 780 -0.20 -36.62 26.34
C ASN A 780 1.21 -37.22 26.07
N SER A 781 1.79 -36.97 24.91
CA SER A 781 3.18 -37.33 24.57
C SER A 781 3.98 -36.06 24.35
N THR A 782 5.10 -35.93 25.05
CA THR A 782 5.98 -34.74 25.03
C THR A 782 7.39 -35.10 24.59
N VAL A 783 8.12 -34.06 24.18
CA VAL A 783 9.50 -34.14 23.70
C VAL A 783 10.29 -33.03 24.37
N GLU A 784 11.35 -33.38 25.09
CA GLU A 784 12.22 -32.43 25.78
C GLU A 784 13.57 -32.31 25.07
N PHE A 785 13.96 -31.08 24.74
CA PHE A 785 15.32 -30.74 24.33
C PHE A 785 15.99 -29.95 25.45
N LYS A 786 17.20 -30.37 25.85
CA LYS A 786 18.07 -29.61 26.73
C LYS A 786 18.97 -28.68 25.93
N ILE A 787 19.08 -27.44 26.37
CA ILE A 787 19.95 -26.40 25.78
C ILE A 787 20.72 -25.68 26.87
N PHE A 788 21.78 -24.96 26.52
CA PHE A 788 22.47 -24.03 27.41
C PHE A 788 22.30 -22.61 26.86
N MET A 789 21.95 -21.64 27.71
CA MET A 789 21.78 -20.23 27.33
C MET A 789 22.78 -19.35 28.08
N GLU A 790 23.45 -18.45 27.37
CA GLU A 790 24.40 -17.51 27.98
C GLU A 790 23.71 -16.33 28.70
N THR A 791 22.45 -16.03 28.38
CA THR A 791 21.68 -14.93 29.01
C THR A 791 20.24 -15.31 29.34
N ASP A 792 19.72 -14.76 30.44
CA ASP A 792 18.29 -14.78 30.78
C ASP A 792 17.44 -14.07 29.72
N GLY A 793 16.17 -14.46 29.58
CA GLY A 793 15.16 -13.68 28.90
C GLY A 793 14.34 -14.43 27.85
N ASN A 794 14.07 -13.76 26.74
CA ASN A 794 13.26 -14.29 25.65
C ASN A 794 14.18 -14.45 24.44
N HIS A 795 14.11 -15.60 23.78
CA HIS A 795 15.02 -15.98 22.69
C HIS A 795 14.25 -16.59 21.53
N ALA A 796 14.81 -16.48 20.34
CA ALA A 796 14.24 -17.09 19.15
C ALA A 796 14.85 -18.48 18.94
N ILE A 797 14.03 -19.46 18.55
CA ILE A 797 14.50 -20.80 18.19
C ILE A 797 14.08 -21.15 16.77
N ASN A 798 14.95 -21.79 16.00
CA ASN A 798 14.57 -22.42 14.75
C ASN A 798 14.02 -23.82 15.04
N VAL A 799 12.90 -24.18 14.41
CA VAL A 799 12.38 -25.55 14.43
C VAL A 799 12.27 -26.05 13.00
N SER A 800 13.07 -27.06 12.64
CA SER A 800 12.88 -27.82 11.40
C SER A 800 11.81 -28.88 11.61
N TYR A 801 10.81 -28.90 10.72
CA TYR A 801 9.63 -29.75 10.90
C TYR A 801 8.99 -30.21 9.59
N ILE A 802 8.15 -31.25 9.68
CA ILE A 802 7.25 -31.72 8.62
C ILE A 802 5.80 -31.73 9.13
N SER A 803 4.87 -31.25 8.31
CA SER A 803 3.43 -31.41 8.54
C SER A 803 2.64 -31.35 7.22
N ALA A 804 1.89 -32.40 6.88
CA ALA A 804 1.10 -32.44 5.63
C ALA A 804 -0.13 -31.51 5.61
N GLN A 805 -0.40 -30.80 6.71
CA GLN A 805 -1.46 -29.80 6.85
C GLN A 805 -1.04 -28.78 7.92
N LYS A 806 -1.81 -27.71 8.12
CA LYS A 806 -1.67 -26.87 9.32
C LYS A 806 -1.91 -27.69 10.59
N ARG A 807 -1.08 -27.46 11.61
CA ARG A 807 -1.15 -28.10 12.94
C ARG A 807 -0.69 -27.13 14.03
N PRO A 808 -1.20 -27.27 15.28
CA PRO A 808 -0.56 -26.63 16.41
C PRO A 808 0.82 -27.25 16.67
N LEU A 809 1.68 -26.47 17.29
CA LEU A 809 2.83 -26.92 18.05
C LEU A 809 2.79 -26.18 19.40
N THR A 810 2.62 -26.91 20.49
CA THR A 810 2.67 -26.39 21.85
C THR A 810 4.09 -26.47 22.38
N VAL A 811 4.55 -25.40 23.03
CA VAL A 811 5.93 -25.29 23.53
C VAL A 811 5.92 -24.69 24.93
N GLN A 812 6.77 -25.21 25.81
CA GLN A 812 6.97 -24.74 27.18
C GLN A 812 8.47 -24.61 27.43
N VAL A 813 8.88 -23.64 28.26
CA VAL A 813 10.27 -23.46 28.69
C VAL A 813 10.36 -23.73 30.20
N ASN A 814 11.38 -24.49 30.62
CA ASN A 814 11.73 -24.76 32.02
C ASN A 814 10.57 -25.30 32.89
N ASN A 815 9.64 -26.04 32.28
CA ASN A 815 8.42 -26.55 32.91
C ASN A 815 7.53 -25.49 33.61
N ASN A 816 7.71 -24.20 33.31
CA ASN A 816 6.86 -23.14 33.82
C ASN A 816 5.49 -23.19 33.11
N TYR A 817 4.40 -23.48 33.82
CA TYR A 817 3.05 -23.57 33.24
C TYR A 817 2.53 -22.25 32.65
N GLU A 818 3.05 -21.10 33.10
CA GLU A 818 2.69 -19.78 32.56
C GLU A 818 3.44 -19.47 31.25
N SER A 819 4.46 -20.26 30.89
CA SER A 819 5.25 -20.11 29.65
C SER A 819 4.67 -20.87 28.43
N ILE A 820 3.54 -21.57 28.57
CA ILE A 820 3.03 -22.44 27.49
C ILE A 820 2.51 -21.60 26.31
N GLN A 821 3.23 -21.65 25.20
CA GLN A 821 2.88 -20.99 23.94
C GLN A 821 2.33 -22.01 22.92
N THR A 822 1.60 -21.54 21.93
CA THR A 822 1.00 -22.39 20.88
C THR A 822 1.10 -21.72 19.52
N PHE A 823 1.81 -22.38 18.60
CA PHE A 823 2.09 -21.86 17.26
C PHE A 823 1.30 -22.62 16.20
N GLU A 824 0.72 -21.92 15.21
CA GLU A 824 0.12 -22.57 14.04
C GLU A 824 1.20 -22.83 12.98
N MET A 825 1.73 -24.05 12.96
CA MET A 825 2.74 -24.47 12.00
C MET A 825 2.14 -24.57 10.58
N LEU A 826 2.85 -24.04 9.59
CA LEU A 826 2.43 -24.07 8.19
C LEU A 826 2.48 -25.49 7.61
N GLU A 827 1.70 -25.77 6.58
CA GLU A 827 1.81 -27.04 5.85
C GLU A 827 3.13 -27.13 5.05
N THR A 828 3.83 -28.26 5.16
CA THR A 828 4.95 -28.65 4.28
C THR A 828 4.47 -29.50 3.09
N GLY A 829 3.20 -29.91 3.10
CA GLY A 829 2.47 -30.50 1.98
C GLY A 829 2.37 -32.02 2.00
N LYS A 830 3.49 -32.74 2.07
CA LYS A 830 3.53 -34.21 2.13
C LYS A 830 4.02 -34.70 3.49
N TRP A 831 3.59 -35.90 3.90
CA TRP A 831 4.27 -36.60 5.00
C TRP A 831 5.60 -37.19 4.54
N CYS A 832 6.54 -37.37 5.48
CA CYS A 832 7.85 -37.95 5.18
C CYS A 832 7.79 -39.29 4.41
N HIS A 833 6.87 -40.20 4.77
CA HIS A 833 6.73 -41.51 4.12
C HIS A 833 6.24 -41.41 2.66
N GLU A 834 5.72 -40.26 2.25
CA GLU A 834 5.34 -39.94 0.88
C GLU A 834 6.46 -39.21 0.12
N GLU A 835 7.67 -39.07 0.69
CA GLU A 835 8.77 -38.21 0.22
C GLU A 835 8.46 -36.71 0.42
N GLY A 836 7.88 -36.37 1.58
CA GLY A 836 7.84 -35.01 2.10
C GLY A 836 9.19 -34.57 2.68
N ILE A 837 9.54 -33.30 2.48
CA ILE A 837 10.74 -32.64 3.01
C ILE A 837 10.36 -31.62 4.10
N SER A 838 11.31 -31.32 4.98
CA SER A 838 11.16 -30.36 6.07
C SER A 838 11.20 -28.90 5.58
N THR A 839 10.79 -27.99 6.47
CA THR A 839 11.09 -26.55 6.39
C THR A 839 11.30 -26.02 7.80
N VAL A 840 11.87 -24.82 7.89
CA VAL A 840 12.25 -24.19 9.16
C VAL A 840 11.36 -22.96 9.40
N LEU A 841 10.82 -22.86 10.62
CA LEU A 841 10.18 -21.66 11.15
C LEU A 841 10.86 -21.25 12.46
N THR A 842 11.09 -19.95 12.60
CA THR A 842 11.68 -19.35 13.80
C THR A 842 10.56 -18.98 14.77
N LEU A 843 10.56 -19.56 15.97
CA LEU A 843 9.60 -19.31 17.04
C LEU A 843 10.22 -18.34 18.05
N GLU A 844 9.50 -17.29 18.45
CA GLU A 844 9.89 -16.47 19.60
C GLU A 844 9.42 -17.20 20.87
N LEU A 845 10.31 -17.47 21.84
CA LEU A 845 9.98 -18.12 23.11
C LEU A 845 10.42 -17.26 24.30
N ASP A 846 9.64 -17.32 25.38
CA ASP A 846 9.81 -16.47 26.56
C ASP A 846 10.21 -17.32 27.80
N ASN A 847 10.92 -16.72 28.76
CA ASN A 847 11.31 -17.29 30.07
C ASN A 847 12.46 -18.33 30.05
N PHE A 848 13.47 -18.14 29.21
CA PHE A 848 14.77 -18.79 29.42
C PHE A 848 15.51 -18.13 30.59
N THR A 849 16.39 -18.91 31.22
CA THR A 849 17.31 -18.48 32.28
C THR A 849 18.75 -18.78 31.86
N MET A 850 19.72 -18.00 32.32
CA MET A 850 21.14 -18.31 32.11
C MET A 850 21.48 -19.71 32.67
N GLY A 851 22.14 -20.56 31.86
CA GLY A 851 22.48 -21.94 32.21
C GLY A 851 21.70 -23.01 31.44
N GLU A 852 21.51 -24.19 32.03
CA GLU A 852 20.74 -25.28 31.41
C GLU A 852 19.23 -24.95 31.40
N ASN A 853 18.60 -25.11 30.24
CA ASN A 853 17.16 -24.95 30.03
C ASN A 853 16.56 -26.20 29.37
N THR A 854 15.27 -26.44 29.61
CA THR A 854 14.49 -27.46 28.89
C THR A 854 13.42 -26.80 28.04
N ILE A 855 13.39 -27.10 26.74
CA ILE A 855 12.28 -26.80 25.82
C ILE A 855 11.43 -28.07 25.69
N THR A 856 10.17 -28.00 26.12
CA THR A 856 9.23 -29.13 26.08
C THR A 856 8.16 -28.89 25.01
N PHE A 857 8.09 -29.75 24.00
CA PHE A 857 7.07 -29.74 22.94
C PHE A 857 5.91 -30.71 23.25
N GLY A 858 4.70 -30.40 22.77
CA GLY A 858 3.51 -31.24 22.91
C GLY A 858 2.71 -31.05 24.21
N VAL A 859 3.14 -30.13 25.08
CA VAL A 859 2.57 -29.89 26.41
C VAL A 859 1.10 -29.51 26.35
N ASN A 860 0.26 -30.18 27.14
CA ASN A 860 -1.20 -30.00 27.20
C ASN A 860 -1.94 -30.16 25.86
N SER A 861 -1.28 -30.63 24.79
CA SER A 861 -1.90 -30.78 23.47
C SER A 861 -2.79 -32.01 23.40
N THR A 862 -4.02 -31.82 22.90
CA THR A 862 -5.02 -32.89 22.69
C THR A 862 -5.08 -33.38 21.25
N THR A 863 -4.20 -32.86 20.39
CA THR A 863 -4.12 -33.14 18.94
C THR A 863 -2.75 -33.70 18.56
N ASP A 864 -2.65 -34.32 17.38
CA ASP A 864 -1.33 -34.65 16.80
C ASP A 864 -0.66 -33.37 16.29
N GLU A 865 0.59 -33.13 16.69
CA GLU A 865 1.33 -31.89 16.34
C GLU A 865 2.24 -32.09 15.12
N ALA A 866 3.17 -31.17 14.88
CA ALA A 866 4.18 -31.31 13.84
C ALA A 866 5.21 -32.42 14.14
N ILE A 867 5.87 -32.95 13.11
CA ILE A 867 7.02 -33.85 13.24
C ILE A 867 8.29 -32.98 13.30
N ILE A 868 9.12 -33.11 14.34
CA ILE A 868 10.36 -32.33 14.50
C ILE A 868 11.57 -33.09 13.94
N GLU A 869 12.50 -32.38 13.30
CA GLU A 869 13.77 -32.90 12.77
C GLU A 869 14.97 -32.49 13.64
N TRP A 870 15.06 -31.20 13.94
CA TRP A 870 16.09 -30.56 14.76
C TRP A 870 15.60 -29.18 15.22
N ILE A 871 16.26 -28.63 16.24
CA ILE A 871 16.11 -27.23 16.66
C ILE A 871 17.48 -26.52 16.70
N SER A 872 17.52 -25.19 16.57
CA SER A 872 18.69 -24.36 16.90
C SER A 872 18.24 -23.06 17.57
N ILE A 873 19.18 -22.30 18.15
CA ILE A 873 18.91 -21.04 18.84
C ILE A 873 19.39 -19.86 17.97
N GLU A 874 18.58 -18.80 17.88
CA GLU A 874 18.94 -17.54 17.21
C GLU A 874 19.30 -16.49 18.27
N ASP A 875 20.55 -16.55 18.72
CA ASP A 875 21.26 -15.48 19.43
C ASP A 875 21.65 -14.31 18.47
#